data_AF-A0A8T2JFA7-F1
#
_entry.id   AF-A0A8T2JFA7-F1
#
_cell.length_a   1.000
_cell.length_b   1.000
_cell.length_c   1.000
_cell.angle_alpha   90.00
_cell.angle_beta   90.00
_cell.angle_gamma   90.00
#
_symmetry.space_group_name_H-M   'P 1'
#
loop_
_entity.id
_entity.type
_entity.pdbx_description
1 polymer ?
#
loop_
_entity_poly.entity_id
_entity_poly.type
_entity_poly.pdbx_seq_one_letter_code
_entity_poly.pdbx_strand_id
1 'polypeptide(L)'
;MDFLRFAFSLFPEKEFCIITVPHLTPEFPLLQNFVRVVPLSTCTLSQELYVFHRAGLTSSIKIRAARSSDTPAIEKLIEILHLQESILDDLEIYNQARRDDDGTPVQAFVAEVANQIVGVAVIRNEEDIEYIRSHYNIEDFIYFNHHQREEHGHLHHFILNPIFTNYSKFFLKEILRLSHKSALYYPVYPSPDNNQFKNPCAHTLTSALHYMVPVRPRRQIVYPLEKLGINAPSRHVSKDQPSYALNHYNRKLTLEPKVTINARIVVVGASDVAISFLETLVFCPHLKFNNITLISSHVLPENVPASSQECQFLASSHCYNDKDYALMSLHSWVNVVVGKMTGIDRAAKFVMVANNRKVLYDHLILCTGQQYQVPCPTQVDIHRPLINADLPVSLNQRYTGKIPSNLFTLQNSQDCLTAMRCLTESVLKQEGNIIVYGNTLDCYTTISTLLSLGISGHRIHLVQSPVTSVITCFNNNAIEEAVQNALSEAGVTSYYNCTLAQWNDGAYPDPICFVSFTTDIKPLRLQCSAFFNFHQKRVDYEAFKAINNACLVYDGKLVIDSAFHTNDISIRAAGTLTKFSNLYYANGWSHSNFSSKEIGFQLAATMLHLFDPTIEAVSEPPEELDRLFPIYKGAVIQGGIVPGGYHYLHVSKPALPSPLKTQMAEAQYGKELVTGSAISGGYFRVHINQYNMVESITCLSLKPFPESNFICLYGQHERLLNNLCARFDEGKIKDLYSYFMEPWCMAIYHDRFIDFRQEVREILASKHVKDQPSVKHLAWQIADDDSNLTEQPRKYLTRIMEQNGYKQDVEKSILNYLNYNSNHLSMFARPGMV
;
A
#
# COMPACT_ATOMS: atom_id res chain seq x y z
N MET A 1 39.15 -11.92 8.53
CA MET A 1 39.72 -11.22 9.70
C MET A 1 41.25 -11.30 9.74
N ASP A 2 41.88 -12.40 9.32
CA ASP A 2 43.36 -12.53 9.36
C ASP A 2 44.10 -11.49 8.51
N PHE A 3 43.54 -11.16 7.34
CA PHE A 3 44.02 -10.05 6.52
C PHE A 3 44.09 -8.73 7.30
N LEU A 4 43.03 -8.36 8.05
CA LEU A 4 42.98 -7.12 8.82
C LEU A 4 43.99 -7.13 9.97
N ARG A 5 44.16 -8.27 10.66
CA ARG A 5 45.18 -8.42 11.72
C ARG A 5 46.57 -8.14 11.18
N PHE A 6 46.91 -8.74 10.04
CA PHE A 6 48.20 -8.52 9.40
C PHE A 6 48.37 -7.07 8.93
N ALA A 7 47.35 -6.48 8.30
CA ALA A 7 47.37 -5.08 7.87
C ALA A 7 47.64 -4.12 9.05
N PHE A 8 46.92 -4.27 10.16
CA PHE A 8 47.15 -3.43 11.34
C PHE A 8 48.47 -3.71 12.04
N SER A 9 49.08 -4.90 11.91
CA SER A 9 50.43 -5.14 12.42
C SER A 9 51.50 -4.42 11.59
N LEU A 10 51.30 -4.27 10.29
CA LEU A 10 52.20 -3.53 9.40
C LEU A 10 52.08 -2.01 9.58
N PHE A 11 50.89 -1.52 9.94
CA PHE A 11 50.61 -0.10 10.14
C PHE A 11 50.17 0.20 11.58
N PRO A 12 51.10 0.19 12.55
CA PRO A 12 50.75 0.26 13.97
C PRO A 12 50.13 1.60 14.40
N GLU A 13 50.43 2.68 13.68
CA GLU A 13 49.92 4.03 13.96
C GLU A 13 48.51 4.29 13.38
N LYS A 14 47.92 3.31 12.69
CA LYS A 14 46.61 3.46 12.04
C LYS A 14 45.52 2.77 12.84
N GLU A 15 44.46 3.51 13.14
CA GLU A 15 43.31 3.02 13.89
C GLU A 15 42.16 2.55 13.00
N PHE A 16 42.08 3.05 11.77
CA PHE A 16 41.00 2.73 10.84
C PHE A 16 41.52 2.11 9.54
N CYS A 17 40.80 1.11 9.06
CA CYS A 17 40.89 0.59 7.70
C CYS A 17 39.63 1.04 6.95
N ILE A 18 39.82 1.66 5.80
CA ILE A 18 38.73 2.21 4.98
C ILE A 18 38.78 1.53 3.62
N ILE A 19 37.64 1.02 3.17
CA ILE A 19 37.47 0.41 1.85
C ILE A 19 36.34 1.14 1.14
N THR A 20 36.57 1.54 -0.10
CA THR A 20 35.52 2.03 -0.98
C THR A 20 35.24 1.02 -2.09
N VAL A 21 33.97 0.81 -2.40
CA VAL A 21 33.52 -0.22 -3.33
C VAL A 21 32.44 0.34 -4.26
N PRO A 22 32.47 0.07 -5.57
CA PRO A 22 31.37 0.48 -6.46
C PRO A 22 30.03 -0.13 -6.03
N HIS A 23 28.93 0.61 -6.22
CA HIS A 23 27.58 0.23 -5.76
C HIS A 23 27.05 -1.07 -6.38
N LEU A 24 27.50 -1.43 -7.59
CA LEU A 24 27.07 -2.64 -8.28
C LEU A 24 27.94 -3.86 -7.96
N THR A 25 29.02 -3.69 -7.21
CA THR A 25 29.88 -4.82 -6.80
C THR A 25 29.20 -5.57 -5.66
N PRO A 26 28.97 -6.88 -5.78
CA PRO A 26 28.43 -7.69 -4.70
C PRO A 26 29.30 -7.63 -3.45
N GLU A 27 28.65 -7.66 -2.29
CA GLU A 27 29.35 -7.68 -1.01
C GLU A 27 30.14 -8.99 -0.86
N PHE A 28 31.46 -8.90 -0.68
CA PHE A 28 32.34 -10.04 -0.45
C PHE A 28 32.63 -10.23 1.05
N PRO A 29 33.03 -11.45 1.50
CA PRO A 29 33.08 -11.80 2.92
C PRO A 29 33.91 -10.88 3.83
N LEU A 30 34.92 -10.18 3.29
CA LEU A 30 35.70 -9.22 4.07
C LEU A 30 34.82 -8.05 4.55
N LEU A 31 33.97 -7.49 3.68
CA LEU A 31 33.13 -6.31 3.97
C LEU A 31 32.07 -6.57 5.03
N GLN A 32 31.65 -7.83 5.21
CA GLN A 32 30.67 -8.21 6.24
C GLN A 32 31.13 -7.87 7.66
N ASN A 33 32.44 -7.67 7.86
CA ASN A 33 33.00 -7.26 9.16
C ASN A 33 33.15 -5.74 9.29
N PHE A 34 32.98 -4.98 8.20
CA PHE A 34 33.09 -3.54 8.19
C PHE A 34 31.74 -2.89 8.53
N VAL A 35 31.81 -1.68 9.07
CA VAL A 35 30.64 -0.82 9.21
C VAL A 35 30.44 -0.10 7.89
N ARG A 36 29.31 -0.35 7.24
CA ARG A 36 28.87 0.49 6.12
C ARG A 36 28.50 1.87 6.67
N VAL A 37 29.12 2.90 6.13
CA VAL A 37 28.78 4.29 6.47
C VAL A 37 27.53 4.69 5.70
N VAL A 38 26.49 5.13 6.41
CA VAL A 38 25.28 5.64 5.78
C VAL A 38 25.64 6.93 5.03
N PRO A 39 25.41 7.00 3.71
CA PRO A 39 25.76 8.20 2.96
C PRO A 39 24.90 9.38 3.41
N LEU A 40 25.51 10.57 3.47
CA LEU A 40 24.74 11.79 3.63
C LEU A 40 23.77 11.96 2.46
N SER A 41 22.65 12.59 2.73
CA SER A 41 21.57 12.77 1.77
C SER A 41 21.98 13.62 0.55
N THR A 42 23.10 14.34 0.64
CA THR A 42 23.75 15.14 -0.41
C THR A 42 24.96 14.46 -1.07
N CYS A 43 25.27 13.22 -0.71
CA CYS A 43 26.42 12.50 -1.23
C CYS A 43 26.29 12.26 -2.74
N THR A 44 27.35 12.58 -3.48
CA THR A 44 27.44 12.38 -4.94
C THR A 44 28.51 11.37 -5.34
N LEU A 45 29.09 10.66 -4.37
CA LEU A 45 30.13 9.67 -4.63
C LEU A 45 29.53 8.42 -5.29
N SER A 46 30.28 7.84 -6.22
CA SER A 46 29.89 6.64 -6.96
C SER A 46 30.31 5.33 -6.26
N GLN A 47 30.81 5.42 -5.03
CA GLN A 47 31.27 4.30 -4.23
C GLN A 47 30.65 4.28 -2.84
N GLU A 48 30.37 3.08 -2.35
CA GLU A 48 30.04 2.78 -0.96
C GLU A 48 31.29 2.90 -0.09
N LEU A 49 31.09 3.36 1.15
CA LEU A 49 32.15 3.55 2.12
C LEU A 49 32.00 2.56 3.27
N TYR A 50 33.04 1.76 3.48
CA TYR A 50 33.14 0.79 4.56
C TYR A 50 34.30 1.17 5.47
N VAL A 51 34.03 1.23 6.77
CA VAL A 51 35.01 1.59 7.79
C VAL A 51 35.14 0.47 8.81
N PHE A 52 36.36 0.13 9.16
CA PHE A 52 36.68 -0.82 10.22
C PHE A 52 37.68 -0.21 11.18
N HIS A 53 37.33 -0.19 12.47
CA HIS A 53 38.24 0.29 13.51
C HIS A 53 39.04 -0.87 14.10
N ARG A 54 40.31 -0.65 14.41
CA ARG A 54 41.26 -1.64 14.92
C ARG A 54 40.75 -2.39 16.15
N ALA A 55 40.07 -1.69 17.07
CA ALA A 55 39.50 -2.31 18.26
C ALA A 55 38.44 -3.40 17.94
N GLY A 56 37.83 -3.37 16.75
CA GLY A 56 36.94 -4.43 16.28
C GLY A 56 37.63 -5.78 16.04
N LEU A 57 38.98 -5.84 16.03
CA LEU A 57 39.75 -7.09 16.01
C LEU A 57 39.79 -7.81 17.36
N THR A 58 39.37 -7.13 18.44
CA THR A 58 39.43 -7.66 19.80
C THR A 58 38.50 -8.86 19.91
N SER A 59 39.07 -10.06 20.00
CA SER A 59 38.32 -11.32 19.91
C SER A 59 37.50 -11.69 21.16
N SER A 60 37.41 -10.81 22.16
CA SER A 60 36.87 -11.13 23.48
C SER A 60 35.73 -10.19 23.91
N ILE A 61 34.75 -9.95 23.05
CA ILE A 61 33.50 -9.33 23.50
C ILE A 61 32.73 -10.35 24.36
N LYS A 62 32.42 -9.95 25.59
CA LYS A 62 31.64 -10.77 26.52
C LYS A 62 30.26 -10.17 26.66
N ILE A 63 29.23 -10.99 26.45
CA ILE A 63 27.84 -10.59 26.69
C ILE A 63 27.38 -11.26 27.98
N ARG A 64 26.81 -10.45 28.89
CA ARG A 64 26.32 -10.90 30.19
C ARG A 64 25.11 -10.09 30.63
N ALA A 65 24.38 -10.59 31.63
CA ALA A 65 23.36 -9.79 32.31
C ALA A 65 23.99 -8.53 32.93
N ALA A 66 23.23 -7.43 32.88
CA ALA A 66 23.61 -6.16 33.49
C ALA A 66 23.67 -6.28 35.01
N ARG A 67 24.53 -5.46 35.64
CA ARG A 67 24.65 -5.32 37.09
C ARG A 67 24.44 -3.85 37.45
N SER A 68 24.02 -3.58 38.68
CA SER A 68 23.83 -2.20 39.17
C SER A 68 25.12 -1.38 39.17
N SER A 69 26.29 -2.03 39.19
CA SER A 69 27.59 -1.37 39.03
C SER A 69 27.87 -0.89 37.59
N ASP A 70 27.13 -1.39 36.59
CA ASP A 70 27.33 -1.02 35.19
C ASP A 70 26.64 0.32 34.83
N THR A 71 25.68 0.79 35.64
CA THR A 71 24.86 1.99 35.38
C THR A 71 25.69 3.22 34.99
N PRO A 72 26.77 3.60 35.71
CA PRO A 72 27.55 4.78 35.33
C PRO A 72 28.26 4.63 33.98
N ALA A 73 28.65 3.41 33.61
CA ALA A 73 29.28 3.15 32.31
C ALA A 73 28.25 3.17 31.18
N ILE A 74 27.01 2.75 31.45
CA ILE A 74 25.88 2.81 30.50
C ILE A 74 25.46 4.26 30.29
N GLU A 75 25.33 5.07 31.34
CA GLU A 75 25.05 6.52 31.25
C GLU A 75 26.04 7.21 30.31
N LYS A 76 27.34 6.94 30.47
CA LYS A 76 28.39 7.47 29.59
C LYS A 76 28.26 6.98 28.13
N LEU A 77 27.77 5.76 27.90
CA LEU A 77 27.57 5.22 26.56
C LEU A 77 26.40 5.90 25.83
N ILE A 78 25.35 6.27 26.57
CA ILE A 78 24.10 6.78 26.00
C ILE A 78 23.96 8.30 26.09
N GLU A 79 24.92 9.02 26.68
CA GLU A 79 24.90 10.47 26.95
C GLU A 79 24.45 11.35 25.76
N ILE A 80 24.73 10.92 24.53
CA ILE A 80 24.45 11.67 23.29
C ILE A 80 23.11 11.26 22.64
N LEU A 81 22.45 10.21 23.16
CA LEU A 81 21.23 9.65 22.57
C LEU A 81 19.98 10.40 23.06
N HIS A 82 19.07 10.68 22.14
CA HIS A 82 17.85 11.47 22.42
C HIS A 82 16.86 10.78 23.38
N LEU A 83 16.93 9.46 23.54
CA LEU A 83 16.05 8.65 24.41
C LEU A 83 16.82 8.02 25.59
N GLN A 84 17.87 8.70 26.08
CA GLN A 84 18.66 8.21 27.20
C GLN A 84 17.84 8.01 28.49
N GLU A 85 16.87 8.89 28.77
CA GLU A 85 16.04 8.84 29.98
C GLU A 85 15.23 7.54 30.04
N SER A 86 14.53 7.19 28.96
CA SER A 86 13.77 5.94 28.88
C SER A 86 14.62 4.68 29.08
N ILE A 87 15.87 4.68 28.60
CA ILE A 87 16.78 3.54 28.81
C ILE A 87 17.18 3.44 30.28
N LEU A 88 17.44 4.58 30.93
CA LEU A 88 17.82 4.62 32.34
C LEU A 88 16.65 4.23 33.24
N ASP A 89 15.44 4.66 32.93
CA ASP A 89 14.21 4.28 33.66
C ASP A 89 14.01 2.75 33.60
N ASP A 90 14.09 2.17 32.41
CA ASP A 90 13.99 0.71 32.21
C ASP A 90 15.12 -0.07 32.92
N LEU A 91 16.32 0.50 32.96
CA LEU A 91 17.46 -0.08 33.66
C LEU A 91 17.31 0.04 35.18
N GLU A 92 16.69 1.11 35.68
CA GLU A 92 16.35 1.29 37.08
C GLU A 92 15.30 0.24 37.52
N ILE A 93 14.24 0.05 36.74
CA ILE A 93 13.25 -1.02 36.96
C ILE A 93 13.93 -2.39 37.04
N TYR A 94 14.86 -2.67 36.11
CA TYR A 94 15.65 -3.90 36.14
C TYR A 94 16.51 -4.03 37.42
N ASN A 95 17.15 -2.96 37.86
CA ASN A 95 18.02 -2.98 39.04
C ASN A 95 17.24 -3.12 40.35
N GLN A 96 16.04 -2.55 40.44
CA GLN A 96 15.22 -2.57 41.64
C GLN A 96 14.39 -3.85 41.76
N ALA A 97 13.57 -4.18 40.75
CA ALA A 97 12.55 -5.21 40.85
C ALA A 97 12.66 -6.33 39.80
N ARG A 98 13.37 -6.09 38.68
CA ARG A 98 13.44 -7.00 37.50
C ARG A 98 12.07 -7.35 36.90
N ARG A 99 11.05 -6.57 37.23
CA ARG A 99 9.68 -6.70 36.74
C ARG A 99 9.07 -5.32 36.66
N ASP A 100 8.23 -5.10 35.67
CA ASP A 100 7.37 -3.91 35.63
C ASP A 100 6.23 -4.04 36.67
N ASP A 101 5.47 -2.96 36.86
CA ASP A 101 4.37 -2.89 37.82
C ASP A 101 3.25 -3.92 37.56
N ASP A 102 3.10 -4.34 36.30
CA ASP A 102 2.15 -5.38 35.88
C ASP A 102 2.67 -6.81 36.11
N GLY A 103 3.92 -6.96 36.56
CA GLY A 103 4.58 -8.23 36.82
C GLY A 103 5.38 -8.79 35.65
N THR A 104 5.40 -8.10 34.50
CA THR A 104 6.15 -8.51 33.30
C THR A 104 7.66 -8.57 33.59
N PRO A 105 8.34 -9.71 33.36
CA PRO A 105 9.77 -9.82 33.60
C PRO A 105 10.60 -8.90 32.69
N VAL A 106 11.51 -8.13 33.30
CA VAL A 106 12.47 -7.27 32.60
C VAL A 106 13.85 -7.92 32.66
N GLN A 107 14.56 -7.95 31.53
CA GLN A 107 15.92 -8.45 31.44
C GLN A 107 16.83 -7.45 30.71
N ALA A 108 17.96 -7.11 31.33
CA ALA A 108 18.96 -6.23 30.75
C ALA A 108 20.30 -6.95 30.55
N PHE A 109 20.95 -6.65 29.42
CA PHE A 109 22.22 -7.24 29.01
C PHE A 109 23.22 -6.15 28.62
N VAL A 110 24.49 -6.41 28.90
CA VAL A 110 25.59 -5.53 28.51
C VAL A 110 26.62 -6.29 27.67
N ALA A 111 27.19 -5.59 26.70
CA ALA A 111 28.34 -6.05 25.93
C ALA A 111 29.60 -5.38 26.48
N GLU A 112 30.58 -6.18 26.88
CA GLU A 112 31.80 -5.75 27.55
C GLU A 112 33.03 -6.12 26.72
N VAL A 113 33.91 -5.14 26.49
CA VAL A 113 35.21 -5.33 25.82
C VAL A 113 36.29 -4.67 26.68
N ALA A 114 37.33 -5.42 27.05
CA ALA A 114 38.44 -4.94 27.88
C ALA A 114 37.97 -4.18 29.15
N ASN A 115 36.96 -4.73 29.85
CA ASN A 115 36.32 -4.16 31.05
C ASN A 115 35.57 -2.83 30.82
N GLN A 116 35.30 -2.45 29.57
CA GLN A 116 34.47 -1.30 29.21
C GLN A 116 33.13 -1.78 28.66
N ILE A 117 32.04 -1.18 29.13
CA ILE A 117 30.71 -1.39 28.54
C ILE A 117 30.62 -0.65 27.22
N VAL A 118 30.32 -1.40 26.15
CA VAL A 118 30.26 -0.88 24.78
C VAL A 118 28.88 -1.09 24.15
N GLY A 119 27.97 -1.77 24.83
CA GLY A 119 26.59 -1.97 24.39
C GLY A 119 25.65 -2.33 25.54
N VAL A 120 24.37 -2.02 25.35
CA VAL A 120 23.29 -2.32 26.29
C VAL A 120 22.04 -2.76 25.51
N ALA A 121 21.31 -3.73 26.05
CA ALA A 121 20.02 -4.15 25.52
C ALA A 121 19.04 -4.44 26.67
N VAL A 122 17.77 -4.07 26.48
CA VAL A 122 16.68 -4.35 27.43
C VAL A 122 15.57 -5.07 26.69
N ILE A 123 15.11 -6.18 27.26
CA ILE A 123 14.01 -6.99 26.73
C ILE A 123 12.97 -7.29 27.81
N ARG A 124 11.74 -7.54 27.37
CA ARG A 124 10.62 -8.01 28.20
C ARG A 124 10.01 -9.28 27.62
N ASN A 125 9.11 -9.92 28.36
CA ASN A 125 8.22 -10.93 27.77
C ASN A 125 7.25 -10.25 26.81
N GLU A 126 6.92 -10.92 25.70
CA GLU A 126 5.90 -10.44 24.77
C GLU A 126 4.51 -10.91 25.24
N GLU A 127 3.76 -10.00 25.85
CA GLU A 127 2.43 -10.28 26.42
C GLU A 127 1.31 -10.20 25.35
N ASP A 128 1.53 -9.52 24.22
CA ASP A 128 0.56 -9.36 23.13
C ASP A 128 0.80 -10.37 21.98
N ILE A 129 1.39 -11.53 22.26
CA ILE A 129 1.79 -12.51 21.24
C ILE A 129 0.60 -13.06 20.42
N GLU A 130 -0.59 -13.24 21.01
CA GLU A 130 -1.80 -13.63 20.28
C GLU A 130 -2.27 -12.53 19.31
N TYR A 131 -2.12 -11.26 19.71
CA TYR A 131 -2.39 -10.13 18.83
C TYR A 131 -1.39 -10.14 17.67
N ILE A 132 -0.09 -10.28 17.96
CA ILE A 132 0.96 -10.32 16.96
C ILE A 132 0.72 -11.46 15.94
N ARG A 133 0.39 -12.67 16.41
CA ARG A 133 0.08 -13.82 15.53
C ARG A 133 -1.13 -13.58 14.64
N SER A 134 -2.16 -12.93 15.17
CA SER A 134 -3.39 -12.64 14.41
C SER A 134 -3.20 -11.50 13.40
N HIS A 135 -2.31 -10.56 13.68
CA HIS A 135 -2.13 -9.32 12.91
C HIS A 135 -0.91 -9.29 12.01
N TYR A 136 0.08 -10.17 12.20
CA TYR A 136 1.31 -10.22 11.41
C TYR A 136 1.66 -11.64 10.99
N ASN A 137 2.28 -11.79 9.82
CA ASN A 137 2.74 -13.08 9.28
C ASN A 137 4.03 -13.56 9.96
N ILE A 138 4.03 -13.70 11.29
CA ILE A 138 5.18 -14.25 12.03
C ILE A 138 5.45 -15.73 11.71
N GLU A 139 4.43 -16.44 11.22
CA GLU A 139 4.51 -17.87 10.89
C GLU A 139 5.38 -18.13 9.65
N ASP A 140 5.72 -17.10 8.87
CA ASP A 140 6.74 -17.17 7.80
C ASP A 140 8.16 -17.35 8.37
N PHE A 141 8.37 -17.01 9.65
CA PHE A 141 9.68 -17.00 10.30
C PHE A 141 9.81 -18.05 11.40
N ILE A 142 8.72 -18.41 12.07
CA ILE A 142 8.70 -19.38 13.18
C ILE A 142 7.52 -20.34 13.08
N TYR A 143 7.70 -21.57 13.55
CA TYR A 143 6.58 -22.49 13.78
C TYR A 143 5.95 -22.15 15.13
N PHE A 144 4.94 -21.28 15.13
CA PHE A 144 4.35 -20.71 16.34
C PHE A 144 4.05 -21.74 17.45
N ASN A 145 3.42 -22.87 17.10
CA ASN A 145 3.03 -23.91 18.06
C ASN A 145 4.20 -24.67 18.70
N HIS A 146 5.43 -24.51 18.21
CA HIS A 146 6.63 -25.10 18.80
C HIS A 146 7.29 -24.18 19.84
N HIS A 147 6.72 -23.00 20.08
CA HIS A 147 7.24 -22.01 21.02
C HIS A 147 6.28 -21.80 22.18
N GLN A 148 6.84 -21.68 23.39
CA GLN A 148 6.05 -21.30 24.57
C GLN A 148 5.90 -19.78 24.63
N ARG A 149 4.86 -19.28 25.30
CA ARG A 149 4.63 -17.83 25.48
C ARG A 149 5.86 -17.11 26.03
N GLU A 150 6.51 -17.71 27.03
CA GLU A 150 7.72 -17.15 27.65
C GLU A 150 8.94 -17.14 26.73
N GLU A 151 8.95 -17.87 25.61
CA GLU A 151 10.07 -17.84 24.66
C GLU A 151 10.01 -16.63 23.71
N HIS A 152 8.88 -15.92 23.68
CA HIS A 152 8.72 -14.69 22.92
C HIS A 152 9.21 -13.51 23.74
N GLY A 153 10.14 -12.74 23.17
CA GLY A 153 10.71 -11.56 23.80
C GLY A 153 10.36 -10.30 23.03
N HIS A 154 10.10 -9.23 23.75
CA HIS A 154 9.96 -7.88 23.22
C HIS A 154 11.30 -7.15 23.40
N LEU A 155 11.89 -6.65 22.31
CA LEU A 155 13.11 -5.85 22.35
C LEU A 155 12.75 -4.38 22.56
N HIS A 156 13.06 -3.79 23.71
CA HIS A 156 12.76 -2.38 23.98
C HIS A 156 13.91 -1.47 23.57
N HIS A 157 15.13 -1.88 23.94
CA HIS A 157 16.33 -1.09 23.73
C HIS A 157 17.47 -1.97 23.21
N PHE A 158 18.21 -1.47 22.22
CA PHE A 158 19.45 -2.09 21.75
C PHE A 158 20.42 -1.04 21.21
N ILE A 159 21.48 -0.81 21.97
CA ILE A 159 22.55 0.13 21.63
C ILE A 159 23.87 -0.63 21.63
N LEU A 160 24.66 -0.41 20.58
CA LEU A 160 26.03 -0.89 20.49
C LEU A 160 26.90 0.21 19.89
N ASN A 161 28.07 0.44 20.48
CA ASN A 161 29.04 1.37 19.95
C ASN A 161 29.40 0.99 18.49
N PRO A 162 29.35 1.94 17.52
CA PRO A 162 29.61 1.67 16.11
C PRO A 162 30.91 0.92 15.82
N ILE A 163 31.94 1.08 16.65
CA ILE A 163 33.22 0.37 16.52
C ILE A 163 33.03 -1.16 16.56
N PHE A 164 32.01 -1.64 17.26
CA PHE A 164 31.75 -3.06 17.51
C PHE A 164 30.50 -3.58 16.78
N THR A 165 29.96 -2.85 15.78
CA THR A 165 28.76 -3.27 15.04
C THR A 165 28.90 -4.64 14.36
N ASN A 166 30.12 -5.06 14.01
CA ASN A 166 30.39 -6.41 13.52
C ASN A 166 29.97 -7.51 14.50
N TYR A 167 29.88 -7.19 15.80
CA TYR A 167 29.40 -8.10 16.84
C TYR A 167 27.89 -8.02 17.11
N SER A 168 27.11 -7.16 16.44
CA SER A 168 25.67 -7.01 16.71
C SER A 168 24.89 -8.31 16.56
N LYS A 169 25.15 -9.11 15.51
CA LYS A 169 24.52 -10.44 15.35
C LYS A 169 24.86 -11.37 16.51
N PHE A 170 26.12 -11.33 16.97
CA PHE A 170 26.58 -12.12 18.11
C PHE A 170 25.92 -11.65 19.41
N PHE A 171 25.76 -10.34 19.60
CA PHE A 171 25.05 -9.76 20.74
C PHE A 171 23.59 -10.23 20.77
N LEU A 172 22.85 -10.09 19.67
CA LEU A 172 21.47 -10.59 19.57
C LEU A 172 21.36 -12.11 19.81
N LYS A 173 22.33 -12.88 19.29
CA LYS A 173 22.39 -14.34 19.52
C LYS A 173 22.57 -14.68 21.00
N GLU A 174 23.48 -13.98 21.69
CA GLU A 174 23.72 -14.21 23.12
C GLU A 174 22.56 -13.69 23.97
N ILE A 175 21.87 -12.63 23.56
CA ILE A 175 20.62 -12.19 24.20
C ILE A 175 19.61 -13.35 24.15
N LEU A 176 19.32 -13.92 22.97
CA LEU A 176 18.42 -15.08 22.85
C LEU A 176 18.84 -16.26 23.75
N ARG A 177 20.15 -16.54 23.82
CA ARG A 177 20.69 -17.65 24.62
C ARG A 177 20.55 -17.40 26.13
N LEU A 178 20.93 -16.21 26.60
CA LEU A 178 20.94 -15.85 28.03
C LEU A 178 19.54 -15.57 28.58
N SER A 179 18.64 -15.07 27.74
CA SER A 179 17.24 -14.80 28.10
C SER A 179 16.32 -16.01 27.99
N HIS A 180 16.83 -17.14 27.46
CA HIS A 180 16.03 -18.32 27.10
C HIS A 180 14.91 -18.03 26.09
N LYS A 181 15.07 -17.00 25.25
CA LYS A 181 14.13 -16.65 24.19
C LYS A 181 14.41 -17.40 22.88
N SER A 182 13.37 -17.58 22.08
CA SER A 182 13.44 -18.14 20.72
C SER A 182 13.33 -17.06 19.64
N ALA A 183 12.57 -16.00 19.93
CA ALA A 183 12.27 -14.90 19.04
C ALA A 183 12.26 -13.56 19.80
N LEU A 184 12.70 -12.51 19.10
CA LEU A 184 12.60 -11.12 19.53
C LEU A 184 11.73 -10.35 18.55
N TYR A 185 10.82 -9.54 19.10
CA TYR A 185 9.93 -8.65 18.38
C TYR A 185 10.30 -7.20 18.69
N TYR A 186 10.28 -6.35 17.67
CA TYR A 186 10.55 -4.92 17.80
C TYR A 186 9.49 -4.13 17.04
N PRO A 187 8.44 -3.65 17.73
CA PRO A 187 7.44 -2.79 17.15
C PRO A 187 8.00 -1.37 16.93
N VAL A 188 7.60 -0.76 15.80
CA VAL A 188 7.93 0.62 15.43
C VAL A 188 6.62 1.36 15.28
N TYR A 189 6.32 2.22 16.23
CA TYR A 189 5.12 3.05 16.20
C TYR A 189 5.35 4.28 15.32
N PRO A 190 4.33 4.75 14.58
CA PRO A 190 4.39 6.03 13.91
C PRO A 190 4.53 7.14 14.94
N SER A 191 5.49 8.05 14.75
CA SER A 191 5.77 9.11 15.72
C SER A 191 4.92 10.34 15.39
N PRO A 192 3.95 10.74 16.23
CA PRO A 192 3.04 11.85 15.91
C PRO A 192 3.73 13.21 15.89
N ASP A 193 4.87 13.36 16.58
CA ASP A 193 5.64 14.59 16.63
C ASP A 193 7.06 14.30 17.12
N ASN A 194 8.07 14.93 16.50
CA ASN A 194 9.47 14.90 16.95
C ASN A 194 9.70 15.55 18.34
N ASN A 195 8.66 15.93 19.08
CA ASN A 195 8.77 16.75 20.31
C ASN A 195 7.90 16.28 21.50
N GLN A 196 7.10 15.21 21.40
CA GLN A 196 6.33 14.67 22.54
C GLN A 196 6.73 13.22 22.86
N PHE A 197 7.91 13.07 23.46
CA PHE A 197 8.51 11.77 23.80
C PHE A 197 8.11 11.19 25.17
N LYS A 198 6.97 11.61 25.72
CA LYS A 198 6.39 10.97 26.91
C LYS A 198 5.39 9.87 26.52
N ASN A 199 5.71 9.08 25.50
CA ASN A 199 4.88 7.97 25.10
C ASN A 199 5.39 6.69 25.80
N PRO A 200 4.56 5.95 26.56
CA PRO A 200 4.93 4.66 27.15
C PRO A 200 5.34 3.60 26.13
N CYS A 201 5.12 3.83 24.82
CA CYS A 201 5.57 2.98 23.71
C CYS A 201 6.85 3.50 23.00
N ALA A 202 7.60 4.43 23.60
CA ALA A 202 8.80 5.01 22.98
C ALA A 202 9.97 4.02 22.98
N HIS A 203 10.18 3.31 21.86
CA HIS A 203 11.37 2.49 21.67
C HIS A 203 12.58 3.32 21.24
N THR A 204 13.77 2.96 21.69
CA THR A 204 15.00 3.59 21.19
C THR A 204 15.31 3.10 19.79
N LEU A 205 15.76 4.00 18.91
CA LEU A 205 16.25 3.67 17.57
C LEU A 205 17.31 2.56 17.70
N THR A 206 16.94 1.35 17.29
CA THR A 206 17.78 0.18 17.49
C THR A 206 18.89 0.12 16.45
N SER A 207 20.14 0.08 16.93
CA SER A 207 21.31 -0.20 16.08
C SER A 207 21.30 -1.62 15.49
N ALA A 208 20.31 -2.44 15.83
CA ALA A 208 20.13 -3.79 15.32
C ALA A 208 19.07 -3.92 14.20
N LEU A 209 18.35 -2.85 13.84
CA LEU A 209 17.20 -2.96 12.93
C LEU A 209 17.57 -3.64 11.61
N HIS A 210 18.76 -3.35 11.10
CA HIS A 210 19.27 -3.92 9.85
C HIS A 210 19.59 -5.42 9.89
N TYR A 211 19.58 -6.05 11.08
CA TYR A 211 19.69 -7.50 11.25
C TYR A 211 18.33 -8.18 11.43
N MET A 212 17.29 -7.42 11.76
CA MET A 212 15.92 -7.91 11.88
C MET A 212 15.24 -7.99 10.50
N VAL A 213 14.12 -8.68 10.41
CA VAL A 213 13.27 -8.72 9.21
C VAL A 213 11.95 -8.01 9.50
N PRO A 214 11.46 -7.14 8.62
CA PRO A 214 10.11 -6.59 8.75
C PRO A 214 9.09 -7.71 8.50
N VAL A 215 8.04 -7.77 9.31
CA VAL A 215 6.99 -8.78 9.23
C VAL A 215 5.76 -8.17 8.55
N ARG A 216 5.28 -8.79 7.47
CA ARG A 216 4.11 -8.29 6.74
C ARG A 216 2.86 -8.29 7.64
N PRO A 217 2.09 -7.19 7.68
CA PRO A 217 0.79 -7.20 8.34
C PRO A 217 -0.20 -8.09 7.60
N ARG A 218 -1.12 -8.69 8.34
CA ARG A 218 -2.19 -9.56 7.85
C ARG A 218 -3.44 -8.74 7.61
N ARG A 219 -4.13 -9.03 6.50
CA ARG A 219 -5.47 -8.49 6.27
C ARG A 219 -6.41 -9.01 7.36
N GLN A 220 -7.03 -8.10 8.10
CA GLN A 220 -8.00 -8.45 9.14
C GLN A 220 -9.42 -8.55 8.57
N ILE A 221 -10.18 -9.50 9.12
CA ILE A 221 -11.62 -9.62 8.88
C ILE A 221 -12.34 -8.61 9.77
N VAL A 222 -13.30 -7.88 9.21
CA VAL A 222 -14.24 -7.10 10.02
C VAL A 222 -15.39 -8.01 10.43
N TYR A 223 -15.41 -8.43 11.69
CA TYR A 223 -16.40 -9.38 12.20
C TYR A 223 -17.71 -8.69 12.61
N PRO A 224 -18.88 -9.29 12.30
CA PRO A 224 -20.15 -8.87 12.90
C PRO A 224 -20.27 -9.44 14.32
N LEU A 225 -19.49 -8.88 15.26
CA LEU A 225 -19.33 -9.41 16.63
C LEU A 225 -20.67 -9.67 17.34
N GLU A 226 -21.65 -8.77 17.20
CA GLU A 226 -22.99 -8.93 17.78
C GLU A 226 -23.74 -10.15 17.22
N LYS A 227 -23.66 -10.39 15.91
CA LYS A 227 -24.33 -11.53 15.26
C LYS A 227 -23.65 -12.85 15.58
N LEU A 228 -22.34 -12.84 15.78
CA LEU A 228 -21.57 -14.04 16.14
C LEU A 228 -21.73 -14.40 17.62
N GLY A 229 -21.91 -13.42 18.51
CA GLY A 229 -22.12 -13.65 19.94
C GLY A 229 -20.98 -14.49 20.54
N ILE A 230 -21.32 -15.62 21.16
CA ILE A 230 -20.33 -16.55 21.74
C ILE A 230 -19.38 -17.17 20.71
N ASN A 231 -19.76 -17.15 19.43
CA ASN A 231 -18.98 -17.68 18.30
C ASN A 231 -18.05 -16.62 17.70
N ALA A 232 -17.96 -15.43 18.29
CA ALA A 232 -17.01 -14.39 17.86
C ALA A 232 -15.57 -14.80 18.20
N PRO A 233 -14.56 -14.30 17.46
CA PRO A 233 -13.16 -14.49 17.84
C PRO A 233 -12.86 -13.82 19.18
N SER A 234 -11.75 -14.22 19.82
CA SER A 234 -11.36 -13.68 21.12
C SER A 234 -11.09 -12.17 21.04
N ARG A 235 -11.23 -11.48 22.18
CA ARG A 235 -10.93 -10.04 22.26
C ARG A 235 -9.49 -9.70 21.87
N HIS A 236 -8.54 -10.63 22.02
CA HIS A 236 -7.15 -10.43 21.60
C HIS A 236 -6.99 -10.37 20.08
N VAL A 237 -7.86 -11.07 19.34
CA VAL A 237 -7.88 -11.07 17.86
C VAL A 237 -8.67 -9.88 17.33
N SER A 238 -9.73 -9.47 18.02
CA SER A 238 -10.58 -8.33 17.61
C SER A 238 -10.20 -7.01 18.28
N LYS A 239 -9.05 -6.94 18.96
CA LYS A 239 -8.63 -5.76 19.72
C LYS A 239 -8.26 -4.63 18.77
N ASP A 240 -8.83 -3.45 18.98
CA ASP A 240 -8.32 -2.24 18.34
C ASP A 240 -7.10 -1.76 19.14
N GLN A 241 -5.92 -1.83 18.54
CA GLN A 241 -4.65 -1.36 19.11
C GLN A 241 -4.07 -0.26 18.19
N PRO A 242 -3.24 0.65 18.74
CA PRO A 242 -2.45 1.57 17.93
C PRO A 242 -1.68 0.80 16.87
N SER A 243 -1.71 1.27 15.62
CA SER A 243 -1.04 0.58 14.52
C SER A 243 0.48 0.81 14.59
N TYR A 244 1.26 -0.25 14.37
CA TYR A 244 2.73 -0.23 14.39
C TYR A 244 3.31 -1.15 13.31
N ALA A 245 4.54 -0.93 12.88
CA ALA A 245 5.24 -1.92 12.06
C ALA A 245 5.97 -2.91 12.96
N LEU A 246 5.99 -4.19 12.60
CA LEU A 246 6.64 -5.23 13.39
C LEU A 246 7.93 -5.70 12.75
N ASN A 247 9.01 -5.75 13.52
CA ASN A 247 10.27 -6.36 13.13
C ASN A 247 10.55 -7.61 13.97
N HIS A 248 11.14 -8.62 13.34
CA HIS A 248 11.38 -9.92 13.96
C HIS A 248 12.84 -10.34 13.86
N TYR A 249 13.32 -11.03 14.89
CA TYR A 249 14.61 -11.71 14.89
C TYR A 249 14.50 -13.05 15.61
N ASN A 250 15.17 -14.09 15.11
CA ASN A 250 15.13 -15.42 15.71
C ASN A 250 16.47 -16.15 15.56
N ARG A 251 16.54 -17.37 16.12
CA ARG A 251 17.75 -18.20 16.05
C ARG A 251 18.17 -18.53 14.61
N LYS A 252 17.24 -18.74 13.67
CA LYS A 252 17.55 -19.02 12.26
C LYS A 252 18.28 -17.84 11.62
N LEU A 253 17.77 -16.62 11.84
CA LEU A 253 18.35 -15.37 11.32
C LEU A 253 19.75 -15.06 11.90
N THR A 254 20.15 -15.69 13.02
CA THR A 254 21.53 -15.60 13.50
C THR A 254 22.54 -16.30 12.57
N LEU A 255 22.09 -17.31 11.84
CA LEU A 255 22.93 -18.16 10.98
C LEU A 255 22.74 -17.85 9.49
N GLU A 256 21.58 -17.32 9.11
CA GLU A 256 21.24 -17.01 7.72
C GLU A 256 21.84 -15.66 7.29
N PRO A 257 22.80 -15.62 6.34
CA PRO A 257 23.28 -14.36 5.78
C PRO A 257 22.23 -13.77 4.84
N LYS A 258 22.00 -12.46 4.94
CA LYS A 258 21.18 -11.72 3.96
C LYS A 258 22.04 -11.34 2.77
N VAL A 259 21.45 -11.31 1.59
CA VAL A 259 22.08 -10.81 0.37
C VAL A 259 21.98 -9.29 0.37
N THR A 260 23.12 -8.62 0.49
CA THR A 260 23.20 -7.16 0.48
C THR A 260 23.17 -6.62 -0.95
N ILE A 261 22.21 -5.74 -1.25
CA ILE A 261 22.07 -5.05 -2.53
C ILE A 261 22.42 -3.58 -2.35
N ASN A 262 23.54 -3.16 -2.95
CA ASN A 262 24.07 -1.80 -2.89
C ASN A 262 23.62 -0.92 -4.08
N ALA A 263 22.92 -1.49 -5.07
CA ALA A 263 22.40 -0.73 -6.21
C ALA A 263 21.50 0.42 -5.75
N ARG A 264 21.67 1.60 -6.36
CA ARG A 264 20.88 2.79 -6.06
C ARG A 264 19.57 2.74 -6.83
N ILE A 265 18.49 2.40 -6.12
CA ILE A 265 17.14 2.32 -6.67
C ILE A 265 16.42 3.61 -6.31
N VAL A 266 16.16 4.46 -7.30
CA VAL A 266 15.50 5.75 -7.11
C VAL A 266 14.09 5.67 -7.68
N VAL A 267 13.09 5.89 -6.84
CA VAL A 267 11.67 5.92 -7.19
C VAL A 267 11.19 7.38 -7.17
N VAL A 268 10.55 7.85 -8.23
CA VAL A 268 10.03 9.22 -8.34
C VAL A 268 8.51 9.19 -8.31
N GLY A 269 7.93 9.83 -7.30
CA GLY A 269 6.49 9.88 -7.04
C GLY A 269 6.05 8.83 -6.03
N ALA A 270 5.27 9.25 -5.02
CA ALA A 270 4.68 8.40 -3.99
C ALA A 270 3.24 8.00 -4.35
N SER A 271 3.03 7.45 -5.55
CA SER A 271 1.72 6.90 -5.96
C SER A 271 1.50 5.50 -5.40
N ASP A 272 0.26 5.00 -5.40
CA ASP A 272 -0.07 3.62 -5.00
C ASP A 272 0.82 2.56 -5.67
N VAL A 273 1.20 2.78 -6.95
CA VAL A 273 2.13 1.91 -7.68
C VAL A 273 3.52 1.92 -7.06
N ALA A 274 4.04 3.10 -6.69
CA ALA A 274 5.33 3.24 -6.05
C ALA A 274 5.35 2.63 -4.64
N ILE A 275 4.30 2.84 -3.86
CA ILE A 275 4.19 2.28 -2.51
C ILE A 275 4.12 0.75 -2.59
N SER A 276 3.38 0.18 -3.53
CA SER A 276 3.35 -1.27 -3.76
C SER A 276 4.69 -1.85 -4.23
N PHE A 277 5.39 -1.11 -5.09
CA PHE A 277 6.75 -1.49 -5.51
C PHE A 277 7.70 -1.53 -4.29
N LEU A 278 7.70 -0.48 -3.47
CA LEU A 278 8.54 -0.38 -2.27
C LEU A 278 8.19 -1.43 -1.22
N GLU A 279 6.89 -1.64 -0.96
CA GLU A 279 6.36 -2.70 -0.09
C GLU A 279 6.95 -4.05 -0.49
N THR A 280 6.87 -4.38 -1.78
CA THR A 280 7.32 -5.69 -2.28
C THR A 280 8.81 -5.91 -2.04
N LEU A 281 9.66 -4.89 -2.27
CA LEU A 281 11.11 -4.99 -2.04
C LEU A 281 11.49 -5.03 -0.55
N VAL A 282 10.86 -4.19 0.28
CA VAL A 282 11.20 -4.07 1.72
C VAL A 282 10.87 -5.36 2.47
N PHE A 283 9.77 -6.03 2.11
CA PHE A 283 9.35 -7.27 2.73
C PHE A 283 9.96 -8.54 2.09
N CYS A 284 11.07 -8.44 1.36
CA CYS A 284 11.89 -9.60 0.96
C CYS A 284 12.86 -9.97 2.11
N PRO A 285 12.64 -11.08 2.84
CA PRO A 285 13.34 -11.33 4.11
C PRO A 285 14.83 -11.67 3.95
N HIS A 286 15.22 -12.28 2.84
CA HIS A 286 16.59 -12.70 2.51
C HIS A 286 17.42 -11.61 1.81
N LEU A 287 16.78 -10.54 1.33
CA LEU A 287 17.44 -9.42 0.68
C LEU A 287 17.61 -8.25 1.66
N LYS A 288 18.64 -7.46 1.45
CA LYS A 288 18.88 -6.21 2.17
C LYS A 288 19.24 -5.12 1.17
N PHE A 289 18.29 -4.23 0.89
CA PHE A 289 18.55 -3.07 0.05
C PHE A 289 19.09 -1.92 0.89
N ASN A 290 20.27 -1.45 0.50
CA ASN A 290 20.98 -0.40 1.24
C ASN A 290 20.68 1.02 0.74
N ASN A 291 20.19 1.15 -0.51
CA ASN A 291 20.06 2.41 -1.23
C ASN A 291 18.74 2.53 -2.00
N ILE A 292 17.62 2.37 -1.31
CA ILE A 292 16.32 2.73 -1.87
C ILE A 292 16.01 4.18 -1.50
N THR A 293 15.76 5.01 -2.51
CA THR A 293 15.40 6.42 -2.33
C THR A 293 14.08 6.72 -3.01
N LEU A 294 13.13 7.29 -2.27
CA LEU A 294 11.87 7.81 -2.79
C LEU A 294 11.94 9.34 -2.89
N ILE A 295 11.78 9.87 -4.10
CA ILE A 295 11.62 11.30 -4.36
C ILE A 295 10.12 11.59 -4.38
N SER A 296 9.64 12.39 -3.43
CA SER A 296 8.21 12.72 -3.28
C SER A 296 8.03 14.21 -3.00
N SER A 297 6.94 14.82 -3.48
CA SER A 297 6.64 16.23 -3.20
C SER A 297 6.43 16.51 -1.71
N HIS A 298 6.00 15.50 -0.95
CA HIS A 298 5.71 15.57 0.49
C HIS A 298 6.28 14.35 1.22
N VAL A 299 6.34 14.43 2.55
CA VAL A 299 6.67 13.29 3.42
C VAL A 299 5.57 12.23 3.31
N LEU A 300 5.91 10.96 3.51
CA LEU A 300 4.92 9.88 3.53
C LEU A 300 3.90 10.10 4.67
N PRO A 301 2.64 9.65 4.50
CA PRO A 301 1.54 9.93 5.45
C PRO A 301 1.65 9.26 6.82
N GLU A 302 2.76 8.62 7.15
CA GLU A 302 2.93 7.79 8.35
C GLU A 302 2.68 8.55 9.67
N ASN A 303 2.81 9.88 9.67
CA ASN A 303 2.65 10.72 10.86
C ASN A 303 1.41 11.63 10.82
N VAL A 304 0.39 11.30 10.00
CA VAL A 304 -0.83 12.11 9.99
C VAL A 304 -1.66 11.78 11.25
N PRO A 305 -1.99 12.77 12.10
CA PRO A 305 -2.75 12.53 13.32
C PRO A 305 -4.13 11.96 13.02
N ALA A 306 -4.63 11.08 13.90
CA ALA A 306 -5.91 10.37 13.76
C ALA A 306 -7.15 11.26 13.50
N SER A 307 -7.04 12.58 13.72
CA SER A 307 -8.06 13.56 13.32
C SER A 307 -8.21 13.74 11.80
N SER A 308 -7.37 13.11 10.97
CA SER A 308 -7.49 13.09 9.51
C SER A 308 -8.70 12.32 8.97
N GLN A 309 -9.39 11.53 9.81
CA GLN A 309 -10.67 10.90 9.42
C GLN A 309 -11.73 11.92 8.96
N GLU A 310 -11.57 13.20 9.30
CA GLU A 310 -12.46 14.31 8.92
C GLU A 310 -12.20 14.87 7.50
N CYS A 311 -11.10 14.48 6.83
CA CYS A 311 -10.65 15.09 5.57
C CYS A 311 -10.87 14.19 4.34
N GLN A 312 -12.10 13.72 4.10
CA GLN A 312 -12.43 12.75 3.03
C GLN A 312 -12.71 13.39 1.66
N PHE A 313 -11.93 14.39 1.25
CA PHE A 313 -12.17 15.10 -0.01
C PHE A 313 -12.03 14.22 -1.25
N LEU A 314 -11.08 13.28 -1.23
CA LEU A 314 -10.75 12.43 -2.36
C LEU A 314 -11.36 11.04 -2.20
N ALA A 315 -11.72 10.43 -3.33
CA ALA A 315 -12.16 9.06 -3.38
C ALA A 315 -11.02 8.09 -3.04
N SER A 316 -11.37 6.96 -2.43
CA SER A 316 -10.45 5.89 -2.08
C SER A 316 -10.25 4.92 -3.24
N SER A 317 -9.00 4.59 -3.54
CA SER A 317 -8.63 3.46 -4.40
C SER A 317 -8.61 2.12 -3.64
N HIS A 318 -8.75 2.16 -2.30
CA HIS A 318 -8.57 1.05 -1.38
C HIS A 318 -7.23 0.30 -1.54
N CYS A 319 -6.20 0.91 -2.14
CA CYS A 319 -4.87 0.32 -2.27
C CYS A 319 -4.08 0.38 -0.96
N TYR A 320 -4.07 1.58 -0.36
CA TYR A 320 -3.40 1.92 0.90
C TYR A 320 -4.22 2.97 1.66
N ASN A 321 -4.27 2.86 2.98
CA ASN A 321 -4.80 3.87 3.90
C ASN A 321 -3.74 4.25 4.95
N ASP A 322 -4.05 5.23 5.81
CA ASP A 322 -3.14 5.71 6.87
C ASP A 322 -2.66 4.58 7.80
N LYS A 323 -3.54 3.59 8.08
CA LYS A 323 -3.19 2.40 8.86
C LYS A 323 -2.17 1.52 8.13
N ASP A 324 -2.31 1.33 6.83
CA ASP A 324 -1.36 0.52 6.05
C ASP A 324 0.05 1.15 6.07
N TYR A 325 0.14 2.48 5.95
CA TYR A 325 1.43 3.20 6.08
C TYR A 325 2.07 2.98 7.46
N ALA A 326 1.28 3.10 8.54
CA ALA A 326 1.74 2.85 9.91
C ALA A 326 2.24 1.41 10.11
N LEU A 327 1.53 0.41 9.55
CA LEU A 327 1.88 -1.01 9.66
C LEU A 327 3.13 -1.39 8.84
N MET A 328 3.44 -0.64 7.79
CA MET A 328 4.60 -0.91 6.93
C MET A 328 5.87 -0.19 7.39
N SER A 329 5.75 1.05 7.88
CA SER A 329 6.89 1.90 8.28
C SER A 329 7.99 1.95 7.21
N LEU A 330 7.63 2.39 6.00
CA LEU A 330 8.56 2.45 4.87
C LEU A 330 9.72 3.42 5.16
N HIS A 331 9.53 4.46 5.96
CA HIS A 331 10.62 5.37 6.35
C HIS A 331 11.78 4.67 7.07
N SER A 332 11.53 3.52 7.72
CA SER A 332 12.57 2.74 8.39
C SER A 332 13.56 2.09 7.39
N TRP A 333 13.13 1.93 6.14
CA TRP A 333 13.86 1.16 5.11
C TRP A 333 14.16 1.97 3.84
N VAL A 334 13.44 3.07 3.62
CA VAL A 334 13.49 3.89 2.41
C VAL A 334 13.87 5.32 2.77
N ASN A 335 14.91 5.84 2.11
CA ASN A 335 15.29 7.24 2.26
C ASN A 335 14.32 8.13 1.47
N VAL A 336 13.71 9.13 2.12
CA VAL A 336 12.76 10.05 1.46
C VAL A 336 13.45 11.38 1.15
N VAL A 337 13.49 11.73 -0.13
CA VAL A 337 13.94 13.03 -0.61
C VAL A 337 12.71 13.87 -0.96
N VAL A 338 12.39 14.82 -0.09
CA VAL A 338 11.25 15.72 -0.30
C VAL A 338 11.60 16.76 -1.36
N GLY A 339 10.83 16.77 -2.46
CA GLY A 339 10.94 17.74 -3.54
C GLY A 339 10.38 17.21 -4.86
N LYS A 340 10.08 18.13 -5.79
CA LYS A 340 9.66 17.78 -7.15
C LYS A 340 10.87 17.50 -8.04
N MET A 341 10.76 16.49 -8.90
CA MET A 341 11.72 16.26 -9.98
C MET A 341 11.61 17.39 -11.00
N THR A 342 12.75 17.96 -11.40
CA THR A 342 12.85 19.05 -12.38
C THR A 342 13.69 18.69 -13.61
N GLY A 343 14.44 17.59 -13.56
CA GLY A 343 15.26 17.12 -14.67
C GLY A 343 15.80 15.71 -14.46
N ILE A 344 16.16 15.04 -15.55
CA ILE A 344 16.82 13.74 -15.55
C ILE A 344 18.05 13.86 -16.46
N ASP A 345 19.23 13.52 -15.93
CA ASP A 345 20.44 13.36 -16.73
C ASP A 345 20.76 11.87 -16.86
N ARG A 346 20.53 11.34 -18.06
CA ARG A 346 20.69 9.91 -18.35
C ARG A 346 22.15 9.49 -18.47
N ALA A 347 23.00 10.36 -19.00
CA ALA A 347 24.40 10.05 -19.23
C ALA A 347 25.15 9.98 -17.90
N ALA A 348 24.87 10.92 -17.00
CA ALA A 348 25.46 10.95 -15.66
C ALA A 348 24.64 10.17 -14.61
N LYS A 349 23.46 9.64 -14.99
CA LYS A 349 22.53 8.88 -14.14
C LYS A 349 22.18 9.57 -12.82
N PHE A 350 21.65 10.79 -12.91
CA PHE A 350 21.03 11.46 -11.75
C PHE A 350 19.71 12.13 -12.10
N VAL A 351 18.88 12.27 -11.06
CA VAL A 351 17.68 13.09 -11.07
C VAL A 351 17.99 14.43 -10.42
N MET A 352 17.55 15.52 -11.06
CA MET A 352 17.51 16.85 -10.46
C MET A 352 16.20 17.01 -9.71
N VAL A 353 16.30 17.35 -8.43
CA VAL A 353 15.18 17.70 -7.55
C VAL A 353 15.20 19.21 -7.34
N ALA A 354 14.03 19.78 -7.03
CA ALA A 354 13.88 21.17 -6.59
C ALA A 354 14.98 21.55 -5.56
N ASN A 355 15.44 22.80 -5.61
CA ASN A 355 16.62 23.31 -4.89
C ASN A 355 17.97 22.78 -5.39
N ASN A 356 18.07 22.40 -6.67
CA ASN A 356 19.29 21.93 -7.33
C ASN A 356 19.97 20.72 -6.66
N ARG A 357 19.19 19.89 -5.97
CA ARG A 357 19.71 18.67 -5.35
C ARG A 357 19.81 17.56 -6.38
N LYS A 358 20.98 16.91 -6.44
CA LYS A 358 21.24 15.75 -7.31
C LYS A 358 21.03 14.46 -6.54
N VAL A 359 20.26 13.54 -7.13
CA VAL A 359 20.06 12.19 -6.60
C VAL A 359 20.51 11.19 -7.66
N LEU A 360 21.61 10.50 -7.41
CA LEU A 360 22.18 9.53 -8.35
C LEU A 360 21.39 8.21 -8.31
N TYR A 361 21.31 7.54 -9.46
CA TYR A 361 20.62 6.26 -9.59
C TYR A 361 21.44 5.25 -10.39
N ASP A 362 21.24 3.97 -10.11
CA ASP A 362 21.61 2.87 -11.00
C ASP A 362 20.37 2.38 -11.75
N HIS A 363 19.23 2.35 -11.04
CA HIS A 363 17.90 2.12 -11.60
C HIS A 363 16.95 3.26 -11.19
N LEU A 364 16.29 3.88 -12.17
CA LEU A 364 15.30 4.93 -11.97
C LEU A 364 13.90 4.40 -12.28
N ILE A 365 12.95 4.65 -11.38
CA ILE A 365 11.56 4.21 -11.50
C ILE A 365 10.67 5.46 -11.46
N LEU A 366 9.97 5.72 -12.57
CA LEU A 366 9.08 6.87 -12.70
C LEU A 366 7.63 6.45 -12.42
N CYS A 367 7.09 6.89 -11.29
CA CYS A 367 5.75 6.57 -10.79
C CYS A 367 4.96 7.83 -10.39
N THR A 368 5.17 8.94 -11.10
CA THR A 368 4.57 10.26 -10.75
C THR A 368 3.06 10.34 -10.99
N GLY A 369 2.49 9.39 -11.75
CA GLY A 369 1.07 9.35 -12.08
C GLY A 369 0.56 10.58 -12.84
N GLN A 370 -0.76 10.74 -12.85
CA GLN A 370 -1.47 11.93 -13.34
C GLN A 370 -2.13 12.66 -12.17
N GLN A 371 -2.13 14.00 -12.24
CA GLN A 371 -2.58 14.90 -11.18
C GLN A 371 -3.56 15.94 -11.76
N TYR A 372 -4.53 16.40 -10.98
CA TYR A 372 -5.41 17.51 -11.36
C TYR A 372 -4.59 18.76 -11.69
N GLN A 373 -4.81 19.35 -12.87
CA GLN A 373 -4.08 20.54 -13.28
C GLN A 373 -4.86 21.81 -12.94
N VAL A 374 -4.18 22.95 -12.81
CA VAL A 374 -4.87 24.25 -12.76
C VAL A 374 -5.59 24.45 -14.10
N PRO A 375 -6.91 24.72 -14.10
CA PRO A 375 -7.65 24.86 -15.34
C PRO A 375 -7.25 26.17 -16.02
N CYS A 376 -7.12 26.14 -17.34
CA CYS A 376 -6.83 27.34 -18.13
C CYS A 376 -8.16 27.92 -18.63
N PRO A 377 -8.58 29.12 -18.18
CA PRO A 377 -9.76 29.76 -18.72
C PRO A 377 -9.60 30.02 -20.23
N THR A 378 -10.66 29.84 -21.02
CA THR A 378 -10.62 30.09 -22.47
C THR A 378 -10.45 31.56 -22.85
N GLN A 379 -10.56 32.47 -21.87
CA GLN A 379 -10.50 33.93 -22.00
C GLN A 379 -11.63 34.54 -22.83
N VAL A 380 -12.67 33.75 -23.14
CA VAL A 380 -13.83 34.23 -23.87
C VAL A 380 -14.65 35.19 -23.00
N ASP A 381 -14.94 36.37 -23.57
CA ASP A 381 -15.76 37.39 -22.93
C ASP A 381 -17.24 36.96 -22.90
N ILE A 382 -17.74 36.70 -21.70
CA ILE A 382 -19.11 36.25 -21.45
C ILE A 382 -20.17 37.34 -21.62
N HIS A 383 -19.78 38.61 -21.80
CA HIS A 383 -20.71 39.67 -22.17
C HIS A 383 -21.17 39.56 -23.63
N ARG A 384 -20.50 38.71 -24.42
CA ARG A 384 -20.95 38.28 -25.74
C ARG A 384 -21.73 36.96 -25.58
N PRO A 385 -22.85 36.75 -26.32
CA PRO A 385 -23.67 35.56 -26.20
C PRO A 385 -23.02 34.35 -26.91
N LEU A 386 -21.82 33.98 -26.48
CA LEU A 386 -21.04 32.87 -27.04
C LEU A 386 -21.43 31.57 -26.34
N ILE A 387 -21.65 30.53 -27.14
CA ILE A 387 -21.97 29.18 -26.66
C ILE A 387 -20.76 28.24 -26.83
N ASN A 388 -20.81 27.06 -26.21
CA ASN A 388 -19.72 26.08 -26.31
C ASN A 388 -19.34 25.74 -27.77
N ALA A 389 -20.29 25.79 -28.71
CA ALA A 389 -20.03 25.53 -30.13
C ALA A 389 -19.12 26.57 -30.81
N ASP A 390 -19.03 27.78 -30.26
CA ASP A 390 -18.24 28.89 -30.80
C ASP A 390 -16.79 28.91 -30.25
N LEU A 391 -16.44 27.96 -29.37
CA LEU A 391 -15.13 27.91 -28.74
C LEU A 391 -14.04 27.43 -29.72
N PRO A 392 -12.84 28.04 -29.68
CA PRO A 392 -11.72 27.56 -30.48
C PRO A 392 -11.28 26.14 -30.06
N VAL A 393 -10.91 25.31 -31.05
CA VAL A 393 -10.58 23.87 -30.90
C VAL A 393 -9.47 23.58 -29.89
N SER A 394 -8.61 24.56 -29.58
CA SER A 394 -7.47 24.42 -28.67
C SER A 394 -7.83 24.66 -27.19
N LEU A 395 -8.72 23.81 -26.63
CA LEU A 395 -9.12 23.83 -25.21
C LEU A 395 -8.03 23.32 -24.24
N ASN A 396 -6.91 22.79 -24.75
CA ASN A 396 -5.91 22.09 -23.96
C ASN A 396 -4.71 22.93 -23.53
N GLN A 397 -4.84 24.25 -23.47
CA GLN A 397 -3.76 25.14 -23.07
C GLN A 397 -3.42 25.00 -21.58
N ARG A 398 -2.15 25.25 -21.24
CA ARG A 398 -1.68 25.27 -19.85
C ARG A 398 -1.85 26.68 -19.29
N TYR A 399 -2.35 26.75 -18.07
CA TYR A 399 -2.35 28.00 -17.33
C TYR A 399 -0.93 28.38 -16.87
N THR A 400 -0.43 29.55 -17.28
CA THR A 400 0.90 30.07 -16.93
C THR A 400 0.87 31.30 -16.02
N GLY A 401 -0.33 31.79 -15.67
CA GLY A 401 -0.49 32.94 -14.78
C GLY A 401 -0.26 32.59 -13.31
N LYS A 402 -0.45 33.58 -12.43
CA LYS A 402 -0.45 33.37 -10.97
C LYS A 402 -1.62 32.46 -10.60
N ILE A 403 -1.35 31.38 -9.86
CA ILE A 403 -2.38 30.48 -9.33
C ILE A 403 -3.16 31.25 -8.24
N PRO A 404 -4.49 31.36 -8.34
CA PRO A 404 -5.27 32.05 -7.32
C PRO A 404 -5.21 31.35 -5.96
N SER A 405 -5.18 32.13 -4.89
CA SER A 405 -5.00 31.63 -3.51
C SER A 405 -6.17 30.78 -3.01
N ASN A 406 -7.36 30.97 -3.56
CA ASN A 406 -8.57 30.23 -3.22
C ASN A 406 -8.98 29.18 -4.28
N LEU A 407 -8.04 28.80 -5.15
CA LEU A 407 -8.18 27.68 -6.08
C LEU A 407 -7.48 26.44 -5.51
N PHE A 408 -8.23 25.35 -5.37
CA PHE A 408 -7.76 24.10 -4.78
C PHE A 408 -7.73 22.99 -5.85
N THR A 409 -6.57 22.37 -6.03
CA THR A 409 -6.37 21.16 -6.83
C THR A 409 -5.84 20.05 -5.93
N LEU A 410 -6.73 19.30 -5.29
CA LEU A 410 -6.37 18.31 -4.27
C LEU A 410 -5.78 17.05 -4.92
N GLN A 411 -4.55 16.67 -4.56
CA GLN A 411 -3.91 15.45 -5.08
C GLN A 411 -3.65 14.41 -4.00
N ASN A 412 -3.42 14.85 -2.76
CA ASN A 412 -2.97 14.03 -1.66
C ASN A 412 -3.51 14.55 -0.32
N SER A 413 -3.25 13.82 0.76
CA SER A 413 -3.73 14.15 2.11
C SER A 413 -3.25 15.52 2.59
N GLN A 414 -2.03 15.95 2.25
CA GLN A 414 -1.50 17.27 2.63
C GLN A 414 -2.26 18.41 1.94
N ASP A 415 -2.63 18.25 0.66
CA ASP A 415 -3.46 19.22 -0.05
C ASP A 415 -4.85 19.31 0.61
N CYS A 416 -5.43 18.16 0.97
CA CYS A 416 -6.71 18.09 1.68
C CYS A 416 -6.65 18.81 3.04
N LEU A 417 -5.61 18.56 3.83
CA LEU A 417 -5.38 19.25 5.12
C LEU A 417 -5.21 20.77 4.93
N THR A 418 -4.50 21.18 3.88
CA THR A 418 -4.30 22.59 3.57
C THR A 418 -5.63 23.26 3.20
N ALA A 419 -6.41 22.62 2.33
CA ALA A 419 -7.75 23.09 1.96
C ALA A 419 -8.68 23.17 3.18
N MET A 420 -8.63 22.18 4.07
CA MET A 420 -9.40 22.18 5.31
C MET A 420 -9.07 23.34 6.22
N ARG A 421 -7.78 23.61 6.46
CA ARG A 421 -7.36 24.75 7.27
C ARG A 421 -7.85 26.06 6.65
N CYS A 422 -7.70 26.22 5.33
CA CYS A 422 -8.22 27.38 4.62
C CYS A 422 -9.74 27.54 4.77
N LEU A 423 -10.52 26.45 4.62
CA LEU A 423 -11.98 26.47 4.78
C LEU A 423 -12.40 26.88 6.20
N THR A 424 -11.77 26.29 7.21
CA THR A 424 -12.08 26.56 8.62
C THR A 424 -11.71 27.99 9.04
N GLU A 425 -10.59 28.50 8.55
CA GLU A 425 -10.12 29.85 8.90
C GLU A 425 -10.89 30.97 8.20
N SER A 426 -11.27 30.77 6.94
CA SER A 426 -11.79 31.83 6.06
C SER A 426 -13.24 31.64 5.61
N VAL A 427 -13.65 30.43 5.21
CA VAL A 427 -14.91 30.19 4.48
C VAL A 427 -16.08 29.93 5.43
N LEU A 428 -15.84 29.28 6.59
CA LEU A 428 -16.88 29.13 7.62
C LEU A 428 -17.32 30.47 8.23
N LYS A 429 -16.47 31.50 8.14
CA LYS A 429 -16.74 32.85 8.68
C LYS A 429 -17.33 33.84 7.66
N GLN A 430 -17.28 33.50 6.37
CA GLN A 430 -17.77 34.33 5.27
C GLN A 430 -18.99 33.69 4.61
N GLU A 431 -19.89 34.46 4.00
CA GLU A 431 -21.10 33.96 3.31
C GLU A 431 -20.86 33.62 1.82
N GLY A 432 -19.61 33.44 1.38
CA GLY A 432 -19.28 33.24 -0.04
C GLY A 432 -19.63 31.84 -0.59
N ASN A 433 -19.84 31.76 -1.91
CA ASN A 433 -20.19 30.51 -2.60
C ASN A 433 -18.96 29.65 -2.94
N ILE A 434 -19.11 28.33 -2.87
CA ILE A 434 -18.06 27.36 -3.20
C ILE A 434 -18.41 26.68 -4.52
N ILE A 435 -17.46 26.66 -5.45
CA ILE A 435 -17.62 26.01 -6.75
C ILE A 435 -16.78 24.75 -6.78
N VAL A 436 -17.39 23.62 -7.13
CA VAL A 436 -16.72 22.34 -7.37
C VAL A 436 -16.83 22.03 -8.85
N TYR A 437 -15.70 22.07 -9.58
CA TYR A 437 -15.66 21.96 -11.04
C TYR A 437 -15.09 20.61 -11.50
N GLY A 438 -15.90 19.81 -12.20
CA GLY A 438 -15.49 18.51 -12.76
C GLY A 438 -16.60 17.47 -12.77
N ASN A 439 -16.26 16.23 -13.16
CA ASN A 439 -17.19 15.11 -13.29
C ASN A 439 -16.65 13.79 -12.70
N THR A 440 -15.70 13.86 -11.78
CA THR A 440 -15.07 12.70 -11.15
C THR A 440 -15.75 12.34 -9.82
N LEU A 441 -15.48 11.14 -9.31
CA LEU A 441 -15.94 10.74 -7.98
C LEU A 441 -15.42 11.70 -6.88
N ASP A 442 -14.20 12.24 -7.07
CA ASP A 442 -13.59 13.23 -6.17
C ASP A 442 -14.44 14.51 -6.01
N CYS A 443 -15.22 14.90 -7.04
CA CYS A 443 -16.18 16.02 -6.91
C CYS A 443 -17.24 15.72 -5.84
N TYR A 444 -17.80 14.51 -5.88
CA TYR A 444 -18.89 14.11 -5.02
C TYR A 444 -18.41 13.88 -3.58
N THR A 445 -17.25 13.27 -3.39
CA THR A 445 -16.63 13.12 -2.07
C THR A 445 -16.25 14.46 -1.45
N THR A 446 -15.75 15.39 -2.27
CA THR A 446 -15.50 16.78 -1.82
C THR A 446 -16.79 17.47 -1.40
N ILE A 447 -17.87 17.39 -2.18
CA ILE A 447 -19.17 17.99 -1.79
C ILE A 447 -19.68 17.37 -0.49
N SER A 448 -19.61 16.05 -0.35
CA SER A 448 -19.98 15.35 0.89
C SER A 448 -19.20 15.87 2.09
N THR A 449 -17.88 16.04 1.93
CA THR A 449 -17.00 16.60 2.97
C THR A 449 -17.37 18.05 3.30
N LEU A 450 -17.63 18.90 2.30
CA LEU A 450 -18.05 20.29 2.53
C LEU A 450 -19.36 20.34 3.33
N LEU A 451 -20.33 19.48 3.00
CA LEU A 451 -21.59 19.37 3.73
C LEU A 451 -21.38 18.86 5.17
N SER A 452 -20.51 17.88 5.40
CA SER A 452 -20.21 17.37 6.75
C SER A 452 -19.49 18.39 7.63
N LEU A 453 -18.78 19.35 7.04
CA LEU A 453 -18.18 20.49 7.74
C LEU A 453 -19.21 21.57 8.13
N GLY A 454 -20.48 21.39 7.80
CA GLY A 454 -21.56 22.31 8.13
C GLY A 454 -21.73 23.46 7.13
N ILE A 455 -21.11 23.39 5.95
CA ILE A 455 -21.36 24.38 4.89
C ILE A 455 -22.74 24.12 4.28
N SER A 456 -23.61 25.14 4.29
CA SER A 456 -24.94 25.04 3.70
C SER A 456 -24.85 24.71 2.20
N GLY A 457 -25.59 23.68 1.75
CA GLY A 457 -25.54 23.26 0.35
C GLY A 457 -26.02 24.33 -0.64
N HIS A 458 -26.85 25.30 -0.22
CA HIS A 458 -27.22 26.46 -1.04
C HIS A 458 -26.04 27.32 -1.47
N ARG A 459 -24.91 27.25 -0.76
CA ARG A 459 -23.67 27.95 -1.11
C ARG A 459 -22.78 27.12 -2.03
N ILE A 460 -23.11 25.86 -2.29
CA ILE A 460 -22.29 24.94 -3.07
C ILE A 460 -22.86 24.84 -4.48
N HIS A 461 -22.01 25.08 -5.48
CA HIS A 461 -22.33 24.93 -6.88
C HIS A 461 -21.47 23.82 -7.49
N LEU A 462 -22.11 22.71 -7.89
CA LEU A 462 -21.47 21.67 -8.68
C LEU A 462 -21.52 22.09 -10.15
N VAL A 463 -20.36 22.31 -10.76
CA VAL A 463 -20.25 22.69 -12.17
C VAL A 463 -19.58 21.55 -12.92
N GLN A 464 -20.31 20.90 -13.82
CA GLN A 464 -19.81 19.78 -14.60
C GLN A 464 -19.32 20.27 -15.96
N SER A 465 -18.08 19.91 -16.29
CA SER A 465 -17.52 20.15 -17.62
C SER A 465 -18.24 19.33 -18.69
N PRO A 466 -18.21 19.75 -19.97
CA PRO A 466 -18.70 18.93 -21.07
C PRO A 466 -18.06 17.55 -21.02
N VAL A 467 -18.90 16.52 -21.10
CA VAL A 467 -18.43 15.15 -20.89
C VAL A 467 -17.61 14.70 -22.11
N THR A 468 -16.35 14.36 -21.91
CA THR A 468 -15.49 13.81 -22.97
C THR A 468 -15.84 12.35 -23.31
N SER A 469 -16.61 11.70 -22.45
CA SER A 469 -17.10 10.31 -22.59
C SER A 469 -18.58 10.26 -22.24
N VAL A 470 -19.34 9.35 -22.84
CA VAL A 470 -20.77 9.15 -22.49
C VAL A 470 -20.95 8.54 -21.08
N ILE A 471 -19.85 8.16 -20.42
CA ILE A 471 -19.82 7.39 -19.18
C ILE A 471 -19.57 8.33 -17.99
N THR A 472 -20.44 8.27 -16.98
CA THR A 472 -20.30 8.98 -15.70
C THR A 472 -19.32 8.26 -14.77
N CYS A 473 -18.92 8.90 -13.67
CA CYS A 473 -18.06 8.25 -12.67
C CYS A 473 -18.73 7.10 -11.92
N PHE A 474 -20.07 7.05 -11.86
CA PHE A 474 -20.82 5.96 -11.21
C PHE A 474 -21.19 4.85 -12.20
N ASN A 475 -21.40 5.20 -13.47
CA ASN A 475 -21.86 4.33 -14.55
C ASN A 475 -23.08 3.47 -14.14
N ASN A 476 -23.98 4.03 -13.33
CA ASN A 476 -25.14 3.33 -12.79
C ASN A 476 -26.27 4.32 -12.49
N ASN A 477 -27.32 4.27 -13.31
CA ASN A 477 -28.44 5.21 -13.25
C ASN A 477 -29.13 5.26 -11.88
N ALA A 478 -29.27 4.14 -11.18
CA ALA A 478 -29.96 4.12 -9.87
C ALA A 478 -29.15 4.88 -8.80
N ILE A 479 -27.82 4.76 -8.84
CA ILE A 479 -26.92 5.47 -7.94
C ILE A 479 -26.85 6.95 -8.32
N GLU A 480 -26.76 7.25 -9.61
CA GLU A 480 -26.79 8.62 -10.11
C GLU A 480 -28.06 9.35 -9.66
N GLU A 481 -29.22 8.73 -9.78
CA GLU A 481 -30.50 9.29 -9.33
C GLU A 481 -30.49 9.54 -7.81
N ALA A 482 -30.05 8.58 -7.01
CA ALA A 482 -29.97 8.72 -5.55
C ALA A 482 -29.04 9.87 -5.13
N VAL A 483 -27.86 9.98 -5.76
CA VAL A 483 -26.90 11.05 -5.48
C VAL A 483 -27.42 12.41 -5.93
N GLN A 484 -28.11 12.50 -7.09
CA GLN A 484 -28.71 13.76 -7.55
C GLN A 484 -29.85 14.21 -6.63
N ASN A 485 -30.69 13.29 -6.16
CA ASN A 485 -31.72 13.59 -5.17
C ASN A 485 -31.09 14.13 -3.88
N ALA A 486 -30.07 13.47 -3.36
CA ALA A 486 -29.36 13.91 -2.16
C ALA A 486 -28.69 15.29 -2.33
N LEU A 487 -28.13 15.60 -3.50
CA LEU A 487 -27.61 16.93 -3.82
C LEU A 487 -28.72 17.98 -3.77
N SER A 488 -29.88 17.69 -4.38
CA SER A 488 -31.01 18.61 -4.42
C SER A 488 -31.64 18.84 -3.04
N GLU A 489 -31.74 17.80 -2.22
CA GLU A 489 -32.24 17.87 -0.83
C GLU A 489 -31.30 18.69 0.06
N ALA A 490 -29.98 18.57 -0.14
CA ALA A 490 -28.99 19.39 0.54
C ALA A 490 -28.99 20.86 0.05
N GLY A 491 -29.69 21.18 -1.03
CA GLY A 491 -29.76 22.52 -1.62
C GLY A 491 -28.61 22.86 -2.56
N VAL A 492 -27.81 21.88 -2.99
CA VAL A 492 -26.67 22.07 -3.90
C VAL A 492 -27.18 22.33 -5.32
N THR A 493 -26.65 23.37 -5.97
CA THR A 493 -27.05 23.70 -7.35
C THR A 493 -26.08 23.09 -8.36
N SER A 494 -26.61 22.26 -9.28
CA SER A 494 -25.84 21.58 -10.32
C SER A 494 -25.97 22.25 -11.69
N TYR A 495 -24.85 22.46 -12.38
CA TYR A 495 -24.77 22.97 -13.74
C TYR A 495 -24.04 21.97 -14.64
N TYR A 496 -24.49 21.83 -15.88
CA TYR A 496 -24.00 20.83 -16.83
C TYR A 496 -23.38 21.49 -18.06
N ASN A 497 -22.48 20.78 -18.74
CA ASN A 497 -21.82 21.22 -19.97
C ASN A 497 -21.21 22.64 -19.86
N CYS A 498 -20.54 22.93 -18.75
CA CYS A 498 -19.95 24.24 -18.48
C CYS A 498 -18.45 24.25 -18.76
N THR A 499 -18.01 25.08 -19.69
CA THR A 499 -16.57 25.27 -19.98
C THR A 499 -16.08 26.54 -19.30
N LEU A 500 -14.97 26.46 -18.56
CA LEU A 500 -14.41 27.62 -17.85
C LEU A 500 -14.00 28.72 -18.84
N ALA A 501 -14.65 29.88 -18.75
CA ALA A 501 -14.40 31.01 -19.63
C ALA A 501 -13.38 31.98 -19.04
N GLN A 502 -13.69 32.55 -17.86
CA GLN A 502 -12.87 33.58 -17.21
C GLN A 502 -12.99 33.52 -15.69
N TRP A 503 -11.95 34.01 -15.01
CA TRP A 503 -12.01 34.40 -13.59
C TRP A 503 -12.12 35.92 -13.50
N ASN A 504 -12.91 36.42 -12.55
CA ASN A 504 -13.09 37.85 -12.28
C ASN A 504 -13.36 38.68 -13.55
N ASP A 505 -14.15 38.13 -14.48
CA ASP A 505 -14.50 38.78 -15.76
C ASP A 505 -13.26 39.21 -16.60
N GLY A 506 -12.18 38.42 -16.53
CA GLY A 506 -10.93 38.68 -17.23
C GLY A 506 -9.97 39.64 -16.50
N ALA A 507 -10.35 40.12 -15.31
CA ALA A 507 -9.50 40.95 -14.46
C ALA A 507 -8.46 40.10 -13.68
N TYR A 508 -7.78 40.74 -12.72
CA TYR A 508 -6.78 40.06 -11.90
C TYR A 508 -7.38 38.86 -11.16
N PRO A 509 -6.79 37.65 -11.25
CA PRO A 509 -7.47 36.41 -10.88
C PRO A 509 -7.40 36.04 -9.39
N ASP A 510 -6.69 36.82 -8.55
CA ASP A 510 -6.40 36.44 -7.16
C ASP A 510 -6.88 37.50 -6.13
N PRO A 511 -7.79 37.16 -5.20
CA PRO A 511 -8.55 35.92 -5.12
C PRO A 511 -9.63 35.85 -6.22
N ILE A 512 -10.11 34.64 -6.52
CA ILE A 512 -11.27 34.45 -7.39
C ILE A 512 -12.52 34.92 -6.63
N CYS A 513 -13.18 35.96 -7.13
CA CYS A 513 -14.46 36.47 -6.62
C CYS A 513 -15.63 36.07 -7.51
N PHE A 514 -15.40 35.94 -8.82
CA PHE A 514 -16.40 35.48 -9.78
C PHE A 514 -15.78 34.49 -10.76
N VAL A 515 -16.57 33.50 -11.14
CA VAL A 515 -16.21 32.53 -12.19
C VAL A 515 -17.27 32.53 -13.26
N SER A 516 -16.81 32.62 -14.50
CA SER A 516 -17.65 32.71 -15.68
C SER A 516 -17.44 31.47 -16.55
N PHE A 517 -18.51 30.85 -16.99
CA PHE A 517 -18.54 29.66 -17.83
C PHE A 517 -19.33 29.93 -19.10
N THR A 518 -18.88 29.35 -20.21
CA THR A 518 -19.73 29.17 -21.39
C THR A 518 -20.55 27.90 -21.23
N THR A 519 -21.78 27.92 -21.73
CA THR A 519 -22.67 26.76 -21.72
C THR A 519 -23.27 26.56 -23.12
N ASP A 520 -24.11 25.55 -23.29
CA ASP A 520 -24.80 25.30 -24.56
C ASP A 520 -25.91 26.33 -24.86
N ILE A 521 -26.37 27.07 -23.85
CA ILE A 521 -27.52 27.98 -23.98
C ILE A 521 -27.13 29.44 -23.70
N LYS A 522 -26.64 29.72 -22.49
CA LYS A 522 -26.26 31.09 -22.07
C LYS A 522 -25.05 31.07 -21.14
N PRO A 523 -24.15 32.05 -21.21
CA PRO A 523 -23.07 32.16 -20.25
C PRO A 523 -23.57 32.16 -18.79
N LEU A 524 -22.84 31.47 -17.94
CA LEU A 524 -23.11 31.34 -16.51
C LEU A 524 -22.05 32.10 -15.73
N ARG A 525 -22.47 33.02 -14.85
CA ARG A 525 -21.57 33.77 -13.97
C ARG A 525 -21.95 33.50 -12.52
N LEU A 526 -20.99 33.03 -11.72
CA LEU A 526 -21.18 32.66 -10.32
C LEU A 526 -20.22 33.44 -9.43
N GLN A 527 -20.70 33.87 -8.26
CA GLN A 527 -19.81 34.33 -7.19
C GLN A 527 -19.02 33.14 -6.65
N CYS A 528 -17.79 33.37 -6.21
CA CYS A 528 -16.90 32.34 -5.69
C CYS A 528 -16.08 32.89 -4.53
N SER A 529 -15.95 32.10 -3.46
CA SER A 529 -14.98 32.29 -2.39
C SER A 529 -13.99 31.14 -2.30
N ALA A 530 -14.34 29.95 -2.78
CA ALA A 530 -13.44 28.81 -2.95
C ALA A 530 -13.77 28.04 -4.24
N PHE A 531 -12.73 27.67 -4.99
CA PHE A 531 -12.85 26.95 -6.25
C PHE A 531 -12.09 25.62 -6.19
N PHE A 532 -12.81 24.50 -6.13
CA PHE A 532 -12.22 23.16 -6.19
C PHE A 532 -12.23 22.65 -7.62
N ASN A 533 -11.06 22.29 -8.16
CA ASN A 533 -10.94 21.82 -9.52
C ASN A 533 -10.59 20.33 -9.61
N PHE A 534 -11.47 19.58 -10.26
CA PHE A 534 -11.36 18.17 -10.56
C PHE A 534 -11.64 17.86 -12.04
N HIS A 535 -11.55 18.87 -12.93
CA HIS A 535 -11.90 18.72 -14.34
C HIS A 535 -11.04 17.69 -15.09
N GLN A 536 -9.71 17.75 -14.95
CA GLN A 536 -8.83 16.85 -15.71
C GLN A 536 -7.52 16.56 -14.98
N LYS A 537 -7.17 15.26 -14.94
CA LYS A 537 -5.83 14.79 -14.54
C LYS A 537 -4.90 14.73 -15.74
N ARG A 538 -3.68 15.27 -15.61
CA ARG A 538 -2.59 15.15 -16.60
C ARG A 538 -1.28 14.87 -15.88
N VAL A 539 -0.24 14.48 -16.62
CA VAL A 539 1.12 14.40 -16.06
C VAL A 539 1.54 15.81 -15.63
N ASP A 540 2.11 15.94 -14.43
CA ASP A 540 2.66 17.22 -13.93
C ASP A 540 3.66 17.78 -14.97
N TYR A 541 3.59 19.09 -15.22
CA TYR A 541 4.35 19.70 -16.29
C TYR A 541 5.87 19.62 -16.06
N GLU A 542 6.35 19.80 -14.83
CA GLU A 542 7.78 19.72 -14.54
C GLU A 542 8.27 18.28 -14.74
N ALA A 543 7.47 17.28 -14.35
CA ALA A 543 7.74 15.88 -14.66
C ALA A 543 7.77 15.62 -16.17
N PHE A 544 6.76 16.08 -16.93
CA PHE A 544 6.74 15.98 -18.39
C PHE A 544 7.97 16.62 -19.03
N LYS A 545 8.32 17.85 -18.63
CA LYS A 545 9.48 18.58 -19.14
C LYS A 545 10.77 17.84 -18.85
N ALA A 546 10.94 17.32 -17.63
CA ALA A 546 12.10 16.53 -17.23
C ALA A 546 12.25 15.26 -18.09
N ILE A 547 11.15 14.53 -18.29
CA ILE A 547 11.09 13.31 -19.12
C ILE A 547 11.42 13.62 -20.59
N ASN A 548 10.77 14.64 -21.15
CA ASN A 548 10.94 15.04 -22.55
C ASN A 548 12.37 15.56 -22.81
N ASN A 549 12.91 16.39 -21.93
CA ASN A 549 14.28 16.92 -22.05
C ASN A 549 15.34 15.82 -21.89
N ALA A 550 15.02 14.73 -21.21
CA ALA A 550 15.86 13.53 -21.14
C ALA A 550 15.75 12.63 -22.38
N CYS A 551 14.98 13.05 -23.41
CA CYS A 551 14.75 12.26 -24.62
C CYS A 551 14.18 10.86 -24.34
N LEU A 552 13.31 10.76 -23.32
CA LEU A 552 12.47 9.59 -23.12
C LEU A 552 11.26 9.69 -24.05
N VAL A 553 10.86 8.56 -24.65
CA VAL A 553 9.77 8.55 -25.65
C VAL A 553 8.44 8.90 -24.99
N TYR A 554 7.83 9.99 -25.44
CA TYR A 554 6.58 10.52 -24.90
C TYR A 554 5.55 10.74 -26.02
N ASP A 555 4.42 10.03 -25.95
CA ASP A 555 3.32 10.09 -26.92
C ASP A 555 2.01 10.29 -26.15
N GLY A 556 1.75 11.53 -25.73
CA GLY A 556 0.69 11.89 -24.79
C GLY A 556 0.91 11.42 -23.34
N LYS A 557 1.64 10.30 -23.18
CA LYS A 557 2.08 9.64 -21.96
C LYS A 557 3.49 9.06 -22.16
N LEU A 558 4.17 8.69 -21.07
CA LEU A 558 5.49 8.04 -21.15
C LEU A 558 5.34 6.62 -21.72
N VAL A 559 6.04 6.32 -22.81
CA VAL A 559 5.93 5.04 -23.50
C VAL A 559 6.79 3.99 -22.82
N ILE A 560 6.21 2.81 -22.57
CA ILE A 560 6.88 1.66 -21.97
C ILE A 560 6.66 0.37 -22.77
N ASP A 561 7.56 -0.60 -22.58
CA ASP A 561 7.38 -1.98 -23.03
C ASP A 561 6.54 -2.81 -22.03
N SER A 562 6.36 -4.11 -22.31
CA SER A 562 5.66 -5.08 -21.46
C SER A 562 6.37 -5.35 -20.12
N ALA A 563 7.67 -5.04 -20.02
CA ALA A 563 8.50 -5.20 -18.84
C ALA A 563 8.80 -3.85 -18.15
N PHE A 564 7.95 -2.83 -18.36
CA PHE A 564 8.02 -1.50 -17.75
C PHE A 564 9.23 -0.63 -18.16
N HIS A 565 10.08 -1.06 -19.09
CA HIS A 565 11.20 -0.24 -19.55
C HIS A 565 10.71 0.91 -20.41
N THR A 566 11.40 2.03 -20.29
CA THR A 566 11.37 3.09 -21.30
C THR A 566 12.35 2.74 -22.43
N ASN A 567 12.66 3.69 -23.32
CA ASN A 567 13.76 3.55 -24.29
C ASN A 567 15.17 3.56 -23.65
N ASP A 568 15.26 3.60 -22.33
CA ASP A 568 16.50 3.43 -21.57
C ASP A 568 16.33 2.27 -20.57
N ILE A 569 17.17 1.25 -20.66
CA ILE A 569 17.07 0.03 -19.83
C ILE A 569 17.27 0.30 -18.33
N SER A 570 17.94 1.42 -17.99
CA SER A 570 18.13 1.83 -16.59
C SER A 570 16.93 2.61 -16.03
N ILE A 571 15.95 2.94 -16.87
CA ILE A 571 14.78 3.74 -16.50
C ILE A 571 13.50 2.96 -16.81
N ARG A 572 12.74 2.66 -15.76
CA ARG A 572 11.42 2.05 -15.83
C ARG A 572 10.35 3.05 -15.44
N ALA A 573 9.11 2.81 -15.88
CA ALA A 573 7.97 3.62 -15.47
C ALA A 573 6.71 2.78 -15.29
N ALA A 574 5.85 3.19 -14.36
CA ALA A 574 4.60 2.49 -14.10
C ALA A 574 3.50 3.41 -13.55
N GLY A 575 2.24 2.99 -13.70
CA GLY A 575 1.07 3.77 -13.27
C GLY A 575 0.54 4.73 -14.33
N THR A 576 -0.38 5.60 -13.94
CA THR A 576 -1.24 6.37 -14.85
C THR A 576 -0.52 7.32 -15.83
N LEU A 577 0.76 7.66 -15.55
CA LEU A 577 1.61 8.43 -16.48
C LEU A 577 2.01 7.67 -17.75
N THR A 578 1.87 6.35 -17.75
CA THR A 578 2.42 5.47 -18.78
C THR A 578 1.40 5.06 -19.84
N LYS A 579 1.91 4.68 -21.01
CA LYS A 579 1.18 4.04 -22.11
C LYS A 579 2.07 2.93 -22.68
N PHE A 580 1.48 1.81 -23.10
CA PHE A 580 2.23 0.76 -23.78
C PHE A 580 2.66 1.20 -25.18
N SER A 581 3.80 0.68 -25.64
CA SER A 581 4.29 0.91 -27.00
C SER A 581 3.23 0.57 -28.05
N ASN A 582 3.14 1.38 -29.11
CA ASN A 582 2.22 1.15 -30.22
C ASN A 582 2.51 -0.18 -30.96
N LEU A 583 3.67 -0.80 -30.72
CA LEU A 583 4.03 -2.14 -31.23
C LEU A 583 3.06 -3.24 -30.79
N TYR A 584 2.38 -3.07 -29.65
CA TYR A 584 1.43 -4.05 -29.11
C TYR A 584 0.01 -3.91 -29.69
N TYR A 585 -0.25 -2.91 -30.54
CA TYR A 585 -1.59 -2.61 -31.08
C TYR A 585 -2.70 -2.46 -30.02
N ALA A 586 -2.33 -2.10 -28.78
CA ALA A 586 -3.21 -2.04 -27.62
C ALA A 586 -3.46 -0.61 -27.12
N ASN A 587 -3.64 0.35 -28.05
CA ASN A 587 -3.67 1.80 -27.75
C ASN A 587 -4.74 2.22 -26.71
N GLY A 588 -5.83 1.44 -26.56
CA GLY A 588 -6.86 1.71 -25.56
C GLY A 588 -6.46 1.33 -24.13
N TRP A 589 -5.47 0.45 -23.97
CA TRP A 589 -5.02 -0.05 -22.68
C TRP A 589 -3.81 0.72 -22.17
N SER A 590 -3.83 1.01 -20.88
CA SER A 590 -2.69 1.52 -20.13
C SER A 590 -2.80 1.12 -18.67
N HIS A 591 -1.77 1.42 -17.87
CA HIS A 591 -1.81 1.17 -16.45
C HIS A 591 -2.97 1.84 -15.71
N SER A 592 -3.64 2.86 -16.27
CA SER A 592 -4.85 3.44 -15.65
C SER A 592 -6.07 2.52 -15.67
N ASN A 593 -6.04 1.44 -16.46
CA ASN A 593 -7.14 0.48 -16.57
C ASN A 593 -7.05 -0.67 -15.57
N PHE A 594 -5.96 -0.76 -14.81
CA PHE A 594 -5.65 -1.89 -13.92
C PHE A 594 -5.42 -1.44 -12.48
N SER A 595 -5.37 -2.39 -11.56
CA SER A 595 -5.08 -2.12 -10.16
C SER A 595 -3.66 -1.58 -9.98
N SER A 596 -3.53 -0.38 -9.41
CA SER A 596 -2.23 0.22 -9.10
C SER A 596 -1.37 -0.67 -8.20
N LYS A 597 -1.99 -1.38 -7.25
CA LYS A 597 -1.31 -2.29 -6.34
C LYS A 597 -0.76 -3.52 -7.07
N GLU A 598 -1.52 -4.11 -8.00
CA GLU A 598 -1.00 -5.22 -8.81
C GLU A 598 0.13 -4.76 -9.73
N ILE A 599 0.00 -3.60 -10.36
CA ILE A 599 1.06 -3.03 -11.22
C ILE A 599 2.36 -2.82 -10.45
N GLY A 600 2.30 -2.23 -9.26
CA GLY A 600 3.50 -2.00 -8.43
C GLY A 600 4.17 -3.30 -7.98
N PHE A 601 3.36 -4.30 -7.60
CA PHE A 601 3.85 -5.65 -7.30
C PHE A 601 4.54 -6.29 -8.52
N GLN A 602 3.94 -6.23 -9.71
CA GLN A 602 4.50 -6.82 -10.93
C GLN A 602 5.77 -6.12 -11.39
N LEU A 603 5.85 -4.79 -11.24
CA LEU A 603 7.07 -4.03 -11.47
C LEU A 603 8.20 -4.50 -10.54
N ALA A 604 7.90 -4.67 -9.24
CA ALA A 604 8.88 -5.15 -8.27
C ALA A 604 9.31 -6.59 -8.56
N ALA A 605 8.37 -7.50 -8.85
CA ALA A 605 8.65 -8.87 -9.23
C ALA A 605 9.58 -8.95 -10.45
N THR A 606 9.31 -8.14 -11.47
CA THR A 606 10.16 -8.04 -12.67
C THR A 606 11.58 -7.57 -12.30
N MET A 607 11.71 -6.59 -11.39
CA MET A 607 13.02 -6.07 -10.96
C MET A 607 13.76 -7.00 -10.01
N LEU A 608 13.07 -7.83 -9.22
CA LEU A 608 13.71 -8.78 -8.31
C LEU A 608 14.58 -9.80 -9.05
N HIS A 609 14.27 -10.15 -10.30
CA HIS A 609 15.13 -10.96 -11.16
C HIS A 609 16.53 -10.36 -11.39
N LEU A 610 16.71 -9.05 -11.19
CA LEU A 610 18.01 -8.38 -11.32
C LEU A 610 18.86 -8.47 -10.04
N PHE A 611 18.23 -8.68 -8.89
CA PHE A 611 18.87 -8.53 -7.57
C PHE A 611 18.89 -9.82 -6.76
N ASP A 612 17.90 -10.69 -6.94
CA ASP A 612 17.72 -11.89 -6.16
C ASP A 612 18.44 -13.08 -6.81
N PRO A 613 19.54 -13.58 -6.23
CA PRO A 613 20.28 -14.71 -6.78
C PRO A 613 19.52 -16.04 -6.64
N THR A 614 18.43 -16.09 -5.87
CA THR A 614 17.62 -17.31 -5.69
C THR A 614 16.57 -17.49 -6.79
N ILE A 615 16.30 -16.44 -7.55
CA ILE A 615 15.37 -16.48 -8.67
C ILE A 615 16.15 -16.84 -9.93
N GLU A 616 15.68 -17.84 -10.68
CA GLU A 616 16.30 -18.19 -11.95
C GLU A 616 16.29 -16.99 -12.91
N ALA A 617 17.42 -16.79 -13.59
CA ALA A 617 17.50 -15.79 -14.64
C ALA A 617 16.49 -16.14 -15.73
N VAL A 618 15.56 -15.23 -16.00
CA VAL A 618 14.56 -15.41 -17.06
C VAL A 618 15.30 -15.55 -18.39
N SER A 619 15.18 -16.70 -19.03
CA SER A 619 15.54 -16.88 -20.44
C SER A 619 14.75 -15.86 -21.26
N GLU A 620 15.38 -15.16 -22.21
CA GLU A 620 14.68 -14.24 -23.11
C GLU A 620 13.41 -14.93 -23.64
N PRO A 621 12.22 -14.32 -23.48
CA PRO A 621 11.00 -14.91 -24.01
C PRO A 621 11.15 -15.08 -25.54
N PRO A 622 10.53 -16.12 -26.13
CA PRO A 622 10.48 -16.25 -27.59
C PRO A 622 9.96 -14.96 -28.24
N GLU A 623 10.52 -14.55 -29.39
CA GLU A 623 10.16 -13.29 -30.09
C GLU A 623 8.65 -13.10 -30.33
N GLU A 624 7.88 -14.19 -30.38
CA GLU A 624 6.42 -14.19 -30.52
C GLU A 624 5.67 -13.74 -29.26
N LEU A 625 6.20 -14.02 -28.06
CA LEU A 625 5.63 -13.60 -26.76
C LEU A 625 5.96 -12.13 -26.43
N ASP A 626 7.04 -11.60 -27.01
CA ASP A 626 7.47 -10.20 -26.87
C ASP A 626 6.49 -9.19 -27.52
N ARG A 627 5.51 -9.67 -28.27
CA ARG A 627 4.46 -8.85 -28.90
C ARG A 627 3.12 -8.88 -28.17
N LEU A 628 3.00 -9.62 -27.07
CA LEU A 628 1.80 -9.66 -26.26
C LEU A 628 1.89 -8.62 -25.13
N PHE A 629 0.85 -7.81 -24.99
CA PHE A 629 0.75 -6.91 -23.84
C PHE A 629 0.27 -7.68 -22.60
N PRO A 630 0.77 -7.34 -21.40
CA PRO A 630 0.35 -8.01 -20.17
C PRO A 630 -1.08 -7.63 -19.79
N ILE A 631 -1.89 -8.62 -19.41
CA ILE A 631 -3.23 -8.43 -18.85
C ILE A 631 -3.19 -8.78 -17.36
N TYR A 632 -3.48 -7.78 -16.54
CA TYR A 632 -3.56 -7.90 -15.08
C TYR A 632 -4.99 -8.21 -14.64
N LYS A 633 -5.17 -8.94 -13.52
CA LYS A 633 -6.46 -9.54 -13.13
C LYS A 633 -7.06 -8.97 -11.85
N GLY A 634 -6.25 -8.26 -11.06
CA GLY A 634 -6.64 -7.61 -9.83
C GLY A 634 -7.75 -6.58 -10.07
N ALA A 635 -8.68 -6.50 -9.12
CA ALA A 635 -9.82 -5.60 -9.24
C ALA A 635 -9.39 -4.13 -9.26
N VAL A 636 -10.11 -3.33 -10.04
CA VAL A 636 -10.11 -1.87 -9.93
C VAL A 636 -11.18 -1.50 -8.92
N ILE A 637 -10.80 -0.71 -7.91
CA ILE A 637 -11.65 -0.39 -6.78
C ILE A 637 -11.76 1.13 -6.66
N GLN A 638 -12.98 1.60 -6.44
CA GLN A 638 -13.29 3.00 -6.14
C GLN A 638 -14.31 3.06 -5.01
N GLY A 639 -14.10 3.95 -4.05
CA GLY A 639 -15.03 4.13 -2.93
C GLY A 639 -14.90 5.49 -2.28
N GLY A 640 -15.76 5.75 -1.30
CA GLY A 640 -15.79 6.99 -0.53
C GLY A 640 -17.20 7.36 -0.07
N ILE A 641 -17.31 8.46 0.67
CA ILE A 641 -18.61 8.98 1.12
C ILE A 641 -19.09 10.02 0.11
N VAL A 642 -20.25 9.78 -0.50
CA VAL A 642 -20.89 10.66 -1.49
C VAL A 642 -22.05 11.45 -0.87
N PRO A 643 -22.58 12.50 -1.54
CA PRO A 643 -23.62 13.36 -0.99
C PRO A 643 -24.84 12.57 -0.48
N GLY A 644 -25.43 13.02 0.63
CA GLY A 644 -26.44 12.26 1.38
C GLY A 644 -25.86 11.36 2.48
N GLY A 645 -24.54 11.35 2.65
CA GLY A 645 -23.86 10.50 3.64
C GLY A 645 -23.81 9.02 3.23
N TYR A 646 -23.95 8.74 1.92
CA TYR A 646 -23.87 7.37 1.43
C TYR A 646 -22.42 6.90 1.36
N HIS A 647 -22.15 5.74 1.96
CA HIS A 647 -20.95 4.95 1.74
C HIS A 647 -21.06 4.25 0.38
N TYR A 648 -20.14 4.55 -0.53
CA TYR A 648 -20.06 3.99 -1.87
C TYR A 648 -18.85 3.09 -2.02
N LEU A 649 -19.04 1.91 -2.62
CA LEU A 649 -17.97 1.00 -3.03
C LEU A 649 -18.29 0.41 -4.40
N HIS A 650 -17.35 0.47 -5.32
CA HIS A 650 -17.39 -0.22 -6.60
C HIS A 650 -16.11 -1.01 -6.80
N VAL A 651 -16.28 -2.32 -7.01
CA VAL A 651 -15.21 -3.27 -7.30
C VAL A 651 -15.50 -3.85 -8.67
N SER A 652 -14.56 -3.78 -9.61
CA SER A 652 -14.78 -4.28 -10.97
C SER A 652 -13.53 -4.89 -11.59
N LYS A 653 -13.74 -5.74 -12.60
CA LYS A 653 -12.64 -6.22 -13.43
C LYS A 653 -11.97 -5.06 -14.17
N PRO A 654 -10.66 -5.13 -14.40
CA PRO A 654 -10.00 -4.27 -15.38
C PRO A 654 -10.70 -4.32 -16.73
N ALA A 655 -11.06 -3.15 -17.26
CA ALA A 655 -11.79 -3.04 -18.52
C ALA A 655 -11.54 -1.69 -19.18
N LEU A 656 -11.81 -1.64 -20.49
CA LEU A 656 -11.98 -0.38 -21.19
C LEU A 656 -13.33 0.24 -20.80
N PRO A 657 -13.40 1.58 -20.63
CA PRO A 657 -14.65 2.23 -20.28
C PRO A 657 -15.75 1.96 -21.31
N SER A 658 -16.86 1.38 -20.87
CA SER A 658 -18.10 1.25 -21.66
C SER A 658 -19.33 1.52 -20.80
N PRO A 659 -20.42 2.11 -21.35
CA PRO A 659 -21.64 2.34 -20.58
C PRO A 659 -22.22 1.02 -20.06
N LEU A 660 -22.65 1.00 -18.80
CA LEU A 660 -23.18 -0.22 -18.17
C LEU A 660 -24.35 -0.82 -18.96
N LYS A 661 -25.25 0.01 -19.49
CA LYS A 661 -26.36 -0.43 -20.35
C LYS A 661 -25.88 -1.17 -21.60
N THR A 662 -24.76 -0.75 -22.18
CA THR A 662 -24.15 -1.41 -23.34
C THR A 662 -23.57 -2.76 -22.93
N GLN A 663 -22.87 -2.83 -21.79
CA GLN A 663 -22.36 -4.09 -21.25
C GLN A 663 -23.49 -5.08 -20.98
N MET A 664 -24.58 -4.62 -20.35
CA MET A 664 -25.76 -5.45 -20.04
C MET A 664 -26.46 -6.00 -21.28
N ALA A 665 -26.32 -5.34 -22.43
CA ALA A 665 -26.90 -5.78 -23.69
C ALA A 665 -26.04 -6.86 -24.39
N GLU A 666 -24.81 -7.11 -23.93
CA GLU A 666 -23.95 -8.14 -24.50
C GLU A 666 -24.50 -9.53 -24.16
N ALA A 667 -24.52 -10.43 -25.15
CA ALA A 667 -25.02 -11.80 -24.96
C ALA A 667 -24.23 -12.60 -23.89
N GLN A 668 -22.98 -12.20 -23.64
CA GLN A 668 -22.05 -12.84 -22.71
C GLN A 668 -21.98 -12.17 -21.33
N TYR A 669 -22.86 -11.20 -21.07
CA TYR A 669 -22.82 -10.39 -19.86
C TYR A 669 -23.00 -11.21 -18.57
N GLY A 670 -23.85 -12.25 -18.60
CA GLY A 670 -24.19 -13.05 -17.43
C GLY A 670 -25.41 -12.52 -16.70
N LYS A 671 -25.36 -12.46 -15.36
CA LYS A 671 -26.50 -12.21 -14.47
C LYS A 671 -26.20 -11.16 -13.40
N GLU A 672 -27.19 -10.35 -13.07
CA GLU A 672 -27.13 -9.40 -11.95
C GLU A 672 -28.03 -9.84 -10.79
N LEU A 673 -27.53 -9.65 -9.57
CA LEU A 673 -28.27 -9.85 -8.33
C LEU A 673 -28.29 -8.51 -7.60
N VAL A 674 -29.47 -7.96 -7.35
CA VAL A 674 -29.65 -6.64 -6.74
C VAL A 674 -30.59 -6.75 -5.55
N THR A 675 -30.19 -6.21 -4.40
CA THR A 675 -31.04 -6.05 -3.22
C THR A 675 -31.10 -4.60 -2.75
N GLY A 676 -32.22 -4.24 -2.12
CA GLY A 676 -32.48 -2.90 -1.62
C GLY A 676 -32.66 -1.84 -2.71
N SER A 677 -32.60 -0.58 -2.32
CA SER A 677 -32.77 0.58 -3.21
C SER A 677 -31.68 1.61 -2.95
N ALA A 678 -31.21 2.26 -4.02
CA ALA A 678 -30.20 3.32 -3.94
C ALA A 678 -30.75 4.53 -3.19
N ILE A 679 -31.99 4.91 -3.45
CA ILE A 679 -32.66 6.05 -2.80
C ILE A 679 -32.80 5.80 -1.29
N SER A 680 -33.17 4.58 -0.90
CA SER A 680 -33.29 4.22 0.53
C SER A 680 -31.95 3.96 1.22
N GLY A 681 -30.82 4.03 0.49
CA GLY A 681 -29.49 3.77 1.05
C GLY A 681 -29.25 2.33 1.50
N GLY A 682 -29.80 1.36 0.77
CA GLY A 682 -29.59 -0.07 1.03
C GLY A 682 -29.22 -0.86 -0.22
N TYR A 683 -28.66 -0.20 -1.25
CA TYR A 683 -28.39 -0.80 -2.55
C TYR A 683 -27.15 -1.69 -2.50
N PHE A 684 -27.29 -2.92 -2.96
CA PHE A 684 -26.19 -3.86 -3.18
C PHE A 684 -26.43 -4.55 -4.51
N ARG A 685 -25.45 -4.48 -5.41
CA ARG A 685 -25.43 -5.18 -6.69
C ARG A 685 -24.21 -6.08 -6.80
N VAL A 686 -24.44 -7.35 -7.16
CA VAL A 686 -23.40 -8.31 -7.56
C VAL A 686 -23.65 -8.69 -9.02
N HIS A 687 -22.62 -8.56 -9.86
CA HIS A 687 -22.63 -9.01 -11.24
C HIS A 687 -21.81 -10.28 -11.39
N ILE A 688 -22.44 -11.29 -11.97
CA ILE A 688 -21.89 -12.61 -12.19
C ILE A 688 -21.77 -12.80 -13.70
N ASN A 689 -20.56 -13.06 -14.21
CA ASN A 689 -20.34 -13.22 -15.64
C ASN A 689 -20.83 -14.58 -16.18
N GLN A 690 -20.69 -14.80 -17.48
CA GLN A 690 -21.07 -16.07 -18.14
C GLN A 690 -20.39 -17.33 -17.56
N TYR A 691 -19.27 -17.17 -16.85
CA TYR A 691 -18.54 -18.27 -16.20
C TYR A 691 -18.93 -18.45 -14.73
N ASN A 692 -20.03 -17.83 -14.28
CA ASN A 692 -20.52 -17.86 -12.91
C ASN A 692 -19.54 -17.28 -11.86
N MET A 693 -18.66 -16.37 -12.30
CA MET A 693 -17.70 -15.68 -11.45
C MET A 693 -18.20 -14.28 -11.13
N VAL A 694 -18.00 -13.83 -9.88
CA VAL A 694 -18.25 -12.44 -9.49
C VAL A 694 -17.27 -11.52 -10.21
N GLU A 695 -17.81 -10.65 -11.06
CA GLU A 695 -17.06 -9.77 -11.95
C GLU A 695 -17.13 -8.30 -11.55
N SER A 696 -18.25 -7.86 -10.96
CA SER A 696 -18.32 -6.57 -10.28
C SER A 696 -19.23 -6.58 -9.06
N ILE A 697 -18.95 -5.71 -8.10
CA ILE A 697 -19.72 -5.46 -6.89
C ILE A 697 -19.94 -3.96 -6.79
N THR A 698 -21.16 -3.53 -6.49
CA THR A 698 -21.49 -2.11 -6.32
C THR A 698 -22.41 -1.92 -5.14
N CYS A 699 -21.97 -1.13 -4.17
CA CYS A 699 -22.66 -0.87 -2.91
C CYS A 699 -22.93 0.63 -2.76
N LEU A 700 -24.13 0.98 -2.31
CA LEU A 700 -24.48 2.33 -1.86
C LEU A 700 -25.34 2.20 -0.60
N SER A 701 -24.81 2.61 0.55
CA SER A 701 -25.45 2.40 1.85
C SER A 701 -25.36 3.64 2.74
N LEU A 702 -26.42 3.96 3.48
CA LEU A 702 -26.36 4.98 4.55
C LEU A 702 -25.59 4.50 5.78
N LYS A 703 -25.51 3.18 5.98
CA LYS A 703 -24.76 2.57 7.08
C LYS A 703 -23.36 2.16 6.59
N PRO A 704 -22.32 2.34 7.41
CA PRO A 704 -21.00 1.83 7.08
C PRO A 704 -21.05 0.29 6.96
N PHE A 705 -20.22 -0.24 6.07
CA PHE A 705 -20.10 -1.67 5.82
C PHE A 705 -18.62 -2.05 5.66
N PRO A 706 -18.24 -3.33 5.86
CA PRO A 706 -16.85 -3.75 5.80
C PRO A 706 -16.40 -3.94 4.35
N GLU A 707 -15.92 -2.86 3.74
CA GLU A 707 -15.44 -2.81 2.36
C GLU A 707 -14.35 -3.88 2.09
N SER A 708 -13.40 -4.04 3.02
CA SER A 708 -12.31 -5.01 2.92
C SER A 708 -12.80 -6.46 2.77
N ASN A 709 -13.88 -6.81 3.47
CA ASN A 709 -14.52 -8.13 3.33
C ASN A 709 -15.15 -8.27 1.94
N PHE A 710 -15.96 -7.30 1.50
CA PHE A 710 -16.66 -7.40 0.21
C PHE A 710 -15.73 -7.43 -0.99
N ILE A 711 -14.59 -6.76 -0.94
CA ILE A 711 -13.54 -6.85 -1.96
C ILE A 711 -13.08 -8.31 -2.18
N CYS A 712 -13.11 -9.16 -1.15
CA CYS A 712 -12.72 -10.58 -1.25
C CYS A 712 -13.66 -11.44 -2.10
N LEU A 713 -14.89 -10.98 -2.31
CA LEU A 713 -15.90 -11.68 -3.08
C LEU A 713 -15.63 -11.58 -4.59
N TYR A 714 -14.87 -10.58 -5.03
CA TYR A 714 -14.45 -10.43 -6.43
C TYR A 714 -13.65 -11.65 -6.89
N GLY A 715 -13.99 -12.16 -8.08
CA GLY A 715 -13.33 -13.33 -8.65
C GLY A 715 -13.63 -14.63 -7.91
N GLN A 716 -14.66 -14.69 -7.06
CA GLN A 716 -15.18 -15.94 -6.51
C GLN A 716 -16.33 -16.49 -7.36
N HIS A 717 -16.45 -17.82 -7.39
CA HIS A 717 -17.54 -18.49 -8.10
C HIS A 717 -18.83 -18.47 -7.26
N GLU A 718 -20.00 -18.28 -7.87
CA GLU A 718 -21.29 -18.14 -7.15
C GLU A 718 -21.61 -19.32 -6.22
N ARG A 719 -21.28 -20.55 -6.62
CA ARG A 719 -21.38 -21.76 -5.77
C ARG A 719 -20.58 -21.69 -4.47
N LEU A 720 -19.37 -21.12 -4.51
CA LEU A 720 -18.56 -20.94 -3.30
C LEU A 720 -19.23 -19.95 -2.35
N LEU A 721 -19.93 -18.97 -2.91
CA LEU A 721 -20.78 -18.02 -2.18
C LEU A 721 -22.13 -18.65 -1.80
N ASN A 722 -22.10 -19.92 -1.38
CA ASN A 722 -23.23 -20.69 -0.87
C ASN A 722 -24.41 -20.80 -1.87
N ASN A 723 -24.09 -21.12 -3.14
CA ASN A 723 -25.03 -21.21 -4.26
C ASN A 723 -25.87 -19.93 -4.42
N LEU A 724 -25.15 -18.80 -4.48
CA LEU A 724 -25.69 -17.45 -4.48
C LEU A 724 -26.81 -17.26 -5.50
N CYS A 725 -26.63 -17.72 -6.75
CA CYS A 725 -27.63 -17.55 -7.81
C CYS A 725 -28.94 -18.27 -7.49
N ALA A 726 -28.84 -19.56 -7.12
CA ALA A 726 -30.01 -20.39 -6.85
C ALA A 726 -30.81 -19.89 -5.64
N ARG A 727 -30.12 -19.54 -4.54
CA ARG A 727 -30.77 -19.00 -3.34
C ARG A 727 -31.42 -17.64 -3.58
N PHE A 728 -30.83 -16.82 -4.44
CA PHE A 728 -31.43 -15.55 -4.84
C PHE A 728 -32.72 -15.77 -5.64
N ASP A 729 -32.69 -16.67 -6.62
CA ASP A 729 -33.87 -17.02 -7.44
C ASP A 729 -35.00 -17.63 -6.61
N GLU A 730 -34.66 -18.41 -5.60
CA GLU A 730 -35.61 -18.98 -4.64
C GLU A 730 -36.15 -17.94 -3.62
N GLY A 731 -35.72 -16.67 -3.69
CA GLY A 731 -36.15 -15.61 -2.78
C GLY A 731 -35.63 -15.76 -1.34
N LYS A 732 -34.61 -16.61 -1.11
CA LYS A 732 -34.01 -16.83 0.21
C LYS A 732 -33.08 -15.68 0.61
N ILE A 733 -32.58 -14.92 -0.35
CA ILE A 733 -31.70 -13.76 -0.12
C ILE A 733 -32.52 -12.49 -0.29
N LYS A 734 -32.86 -11.84 0.83
CA LYS A 734 -33.59 -10.56 0.84
C LYS A 734 -32.68 -9.34 0.88
N ASP A 735 -31.51 -9.49 1.48
CA ASP A 735 -30.52 -8.44 1.68
C ASP A 735 -29.11 -9.03 1.58
N LEU A 736 -28.35 -8.60 0.57
CA LEU A 736 -26.98 -9.06 0.36
C LEU A 736 -26.03 -8.56 1.45
N TYR A 737 -26.27 -7.41 2.07
CA TYR A 737 -25.45 -6.95 3.20
C TYR A 737 -25.55 -7.95 4.35
N SER A 738 -26.76 -8.35 4.73
CA SER A 738 -26.95 -9.35 5.79
C SER A 738 -26.43 -10.74 5.40
N TYR A 739 -26.64 -11.17 4.15
CA TYR A 739 -26.21 -12.47 3.65
C TYR A 739 -24.69 -12.65 3.69
N PHE A 740 -23.93 -11.64 3.26
CA PHE A 740 -22.47 -11.69 3.26
C PHE A 740 -21.84 -11.42 4.63
N MET A 741 -22.65 -11.18 5.68
CA MET A 741 -22.23 -11.17 7.08
C MET A 741 -22.51 -12.50 7.81
N GLU A 742 -23.05 -13.50 7.11
CA GLU A 742 -23.29 -14.80 7.74
C GLU A 742 -21.97 -15.49 8.12
N PRO A 743 -21.98 -16.36 9.16
CA PRO A 743 -20.77 -16.98 9.69
C PRO A 743 -19.93 -17.74 8.65
N TRP A 744 -20.57 -18.39 7.67
CA TRP A 744 -19.87 -19.15 6.64
C TRP A 744 -18.93 -18.29 5.78
N CYS A 745 -19.25 -16.99 5.63
CA CYS A 745 -18.50 -16.08 4.77
C CYS A 745 -17.15 -15.66 5.39
N MET A 746 -17.03 -15.73 6.72
CA MET A 746 -15.81 -15.37 7.45
C MET A 746 -14.60 -16.21 7.00
N ALA A 747 -14.83 -17.48 6.64
CA ALA A 747 -13.79 -18.34 6.08
C ALA A 747 -13.22 -17.80 4.76
N ILE A 748 -14.03 -17.14 3.93
CA ILE A 748 -13.63 -16.58 2.63
C ILE A 748 -12.88 -15.24 2.83
N TYR A 749 -13.25 -14.47 3.85
CA TYR A 749 -12.62 -13.19 4.18
C TYR A 749 -11.28 -13.33 4.89
N HIS A 750 -10.93 -14.52 5.37
CA HIS A 750 -9.63 -14.76 5.95
C HIS A 750 -8.53 -14.69 4.87
N ASP A 751 -7.38 -14.08 5.20
CA ASP A 751 -6.27 -13.83 4.28
C ASP A 751 -5.71 -15.13 3.66
N ARG A 752 -5.58 -16.21 4.44
CA ARG A 752 -5.09 -17.53 4.00
C ARG A 752 -6.08 -18.35 3.17
N PHE A 753 -7.29 -17.84 2.93
CA PHE A 753 -8.26 -18.55 2.10
C PHE A 753 -7.74 -18.75 0.67
N ILE A 754 -6.91 -17.82 0.17
CA ILE A 754 -6.28 -17.93 -1.15
C ILE A 754 -5.31 -19.11 -1.23
N ASP A 755 -4.51 -19.33 -0.19
CA ASP A 755 -3.54 -20.43 -0.10
C ASP A 755 -4.27 -21.76 -0.01
N PHE A 756 -5.30 -21.85 0.83
CA PHE A 756 -6.18 -23.01 0.90
C PHE A 756 -6.81 -23.34 -0.47
N ARG A 757 -7.29 -22.32 -1.21
CA ARG A 757 -7.86 -22.52 -2.54
C ARG A 757 -6.81 -23.04 -3.54
N GLN A 758 -5.56 -22.60 -3.40
CA GLN A 758 -4.46 -23.07 -4.23
C GLN A 758 -4.08 -24.51 -3.89
N GLU A 759 -4.00 -24.87 -2.61
CA GLU A 759 -3.80 -26.25 -2.13
C GLU A 759 -4.87 -27.19 -2.71
N VAL A 760 -6.15 -26.81 -2.66
CA VAL A 760 -7.25 -27.60 -3.25
C VAL A 760 -7.06 -27.76 -4.77
N ARG A 761 -6.61 -26.71 -5.48
CA ARG A 761 -6.34 -26.81 -6.93
C ARG A 761 -5.17 -27.76 -7.22
N GLU A 762 -4.16 -27.78 -6.37
CA GLU A 762 -3.00 -28.68 -6.50
C GLU A 762 -3.40 -30.14 -6.25
N ILE A 763 -4.23 -30.40 -5.23
CA ILE A 763 -4.83 -31.72 -4.99
C ILE A 763 -5.54 -32.20 -6.26
N LEU A 764 -6.40 -31.37 -6.86
CA LEU A 764 -7.14 -31.71 -8.09
C LEU A 764 -6.27 -31.82 -9.35
N ALA A 765 -5.09 -31.20 -9.35
CA ALA A 765 -4.13 -31.27 -10.45
C ALA A 765 -3.22 -32.50 -10.34
N SER A 766 -3.01 -33.01 -9.13
CA SER A 766 -2.19 -34.19 -8.86
C SER A 766 -2.80 -35.47 -9.44
N LYS A 767 -1.96 -36.47 -9.76
CA LYS A 767 -2.42 -37.78 -10.24
C LYS A 767 -2.45 -38.76 -9.07
N HIS A 768 -3.64 -39.17 -8.65
CA HIS A 768 -3.80 -40.18 -7.59
C HIS A 768 -3.65 -41.62 -8.08
N VAL A 769 -3.93 -41.89 -9.36
CA VAL A 769 -3.88 -43.24 -9.95
C VAL A 769 -2.91 -43.24 -11.13
N LYS A 770 -2.01 -44.23 -11.17
CA LYS A 770 -1.07 -44.43 -12.28
C LYS A 770 -1.88 -44.67 -13.57
N ASP A 771 -1.52 -43.98 -14.64
CA ASP A 771 -2.16 -44.05 -15.96
C ASP A 771 -3.57 -43.44 -16.10
N GLN A 772 -4.09 -42.72 -15.10
CA GLN A 772 -5.29 -41.89 -15.25
C GLN A 772 -4.97 -40.38 -15.28
N PRO A 773 -5.68 -39.58 -16.09
CA PRO A 773 -5.58 -38.13 -16.05
C PRO A 773 -6.11 -37.57 -14.71
N SER A 774 -5.57 -36.42 -14.29
CA SER A 774 -6.07 -35.73 -13.09
C SER A 774 -7.46 -35.16 -13.31
N VAL A 775 -8.18 -34.87 -12.23
CA VAL A 775 -9.53 -34.27 -12.29
C VAL A 775 -9.49 -32.94 -13.04
N LYS A 776 -8.42 -32.14 -12.84
CA LYS A 776 -8.21 -30.89 -13.60
C LYS A 776 -8.08 -31.14 -15.10
N HIS A 777 -7.31 -32.15 -15.52
CA HIS A 777 -7.14 -32.46 -16.93
C HIS A 777 -8.44 -32.99 -17.56
N LEU A 778 -9.16 -33.85 -16.85
CA LEU A 778 -10.48 -34.31 -17.26
C LEU A 778 -11.47 -33.15 -17.41
N ALA A 779 -11.47 -32.20 -16.47
CA ALA A 779 -12.32 -31.02 -16.55
C ALA A 779 -11.98 -30.13 -17.77
N TRP A 780 -10.70 -30.03 -18.16
CA TRP A 780 -10.29 -29.35 -19.39
C TRP A 780 -10.75 -30.10 -20.65
N GLN A 781 -10.53 -31.42 -20.72
CA GLN A 781 -11.01 -32.24 -21.85
C GLN A 781 -12.53 -32.20 -22.04
N ILE A 782 -13.26 -32.06 -20.93
CA ILE A 782 -14.71 -31.87 -20.94
C ILE A 782 -15.09 -30.47 -21.45
N ALA A 783 -14.32 -29.45 -21.08
CA ALA A 783 -14.60 -28.07 -21.48
C ALA A 783 -14.27 -27.80 -22.95
N ASP A 784 -13.27 -28.49 -23.51
CA ASP A 784 -12.85 -28.39 -24.91
C ASP A 784 -13.68 -29.30 -25.85
N ASP A 785 -14.79 -29.89 -25.38
CA ASP A 785 -15.66 -30.83 -26.11
C ASP A 785 -14.96 -32.07 -26.71
N ASP A 786 -13.73 -32.37 -26.27
CA ASP A 786 -12.90 -33.49 -26.74
C ASP A 786 -13.34 -34.86 -26.17
N SER A 787 -14.43 -34.92 -25.38
CA SER A 787 -14.84 -36.13 -24.66
C SER A 787 -16.30 -36.54 -24.95
N ASN A 788 -16.47 -37.70 -25.60
CA ASN A 788 -17.77 -38.37 -25.79
C ASN A 788 -18.23 -39.02 -24.48
N LEU A 789 -18.73 -38.23 -23.53
CA LEU A 789 -19.25 -38.74 -22.25
C LEU A 789 -20.69 -39.24 -22.40
N THR A 790 -20.95 -40.45 -21.89
CA THR A 790 -22.30 -41.06 -21.84
C THR A 790 -23.17 -40.53 -20.70
N GLU A 791 -22.58 -39.83 -19.73
CA GLU A 791 -23.26 -39.25 -18.58
C GLU A 791 -22.96 -37.75 -18.45
N GLN A 792 -23.79 -37.02 -17.69
CA GLN A 792 -23.57 -35.59 -17.47
C GLN A 792 -22.17 -35.34 -16.88
N PRO A 793 -21.37 -34.41 -17.45
CA PRO A 793 -19.96 -34.24 -17.07
C PRO A 793 -19.73 -34.00 -15.57
N ARG A 794 -20.68 -33.32 -14.91
CA ARG A 794 -20.63 -33.11 -13.46
C ARG A 794 -20.74 -34.41 -12.67
N LYS A 795 -21.64 -35.32 -13.05
CA LYS A 795 -21.81 -36.61 -12.37
C LYS A 795 -20.57 -37.49 -12.57
N TYR A 796 -20.03 -37.48 -13.79
CA TYR A 796 -18.77 -38.15 -14.11
C TYR A 796 -17.62 -37.66 -13.22
N LEU A 797 -17.39 -36.33 -13.16
CA LEU A 797 -16.33 -35.75 -12.35
C LEU A 797 -16.53 -36.02 -10.85
N THR A 798 -17.75 -35.89 -10.32
CA THR A 798 -18.03 -36.23 -8.91
C THR A 798 -17.71 -37.70 -8.62
N ARG A 799 -18.11 -38.63 -9.50
CA ARG A 799 -17.82 -40.06 -9.33
C ARG A 799 -16.31 -40.31 -9.31
N ILE A 800 -15.56 -39.68 -10.21
CA ILE A 800 -14.08 -39.82 -10.26
C ILE A 800 -13.44 -39.23 -9.00
N MET A 801 -13.91 -38.07 -8.54
CA MET A 801 -13.41 -37.47 -7.30
C MET A 801 -13.63 -38.38 -6.08
N GLU A 802 -14.74 -39.11 -6.05
CA GLU A 802 -15.06 -40.06 -4.98
C GLU A 802 -14.27 -41.38 -5.11
N GLN A 803 -14.17 -41.95 -6.32
CA GLN A 803 -13.47 -43.20 -6.59
C GLN A 803 -11.96 -43.10 -6.38
N ASN A 804 -11.37 -41.95 -6.74
CA ASN A 804 -9.92 -41.75 -6.73
C ASN A 804 -9.42 -41.03 -5.46
N GLY A 805 -10.26 -40.87 -4.43
CA GLY A 805 -9.85 -40.33 -3.12
C GLY A 805 -9.79 -38.80 -2.99
N TYR A 806 -9.82 -38.04 -4.10
CA TYR A 806 -9.74 -36.57 -4.09
C TYR A 806 -10.72 -35.90 -3.12
N LYS A 807 -11.94 -36.44 -2.97
CA LYS A 807 -12.93 -35.89 -2.03
C LYS A 807 -12.44 -35.92 -0.59
N GLN A 808 -11.83 -37.01 -0.16
CA GLN A 808 -11.31 -37.15 1.21
C GLN A 808 -10.15 -36.18 1.46
N ASP A 809 -9.27 -35.98 0.47
CA ASP A 809 -8.16 -35.05 0.57
C ASP A 809 -8.63 -33.59 0.63
N VAL A 810 -9.63 -33.22 -0.17
CA VAL A 810 -10.24 -31.89 -0.11
C VAL A 810 -10.94 -31.67 1.23
N GLU A 811 -11.70 -32.65 1.73
CA GLU A 811 -12.34 -32.59 3.05
C GLU A 811 -11.30 -32.43 4.16
N LYS A 812 -10.20 -33.18 4.11
CA LYS A 812 -9.08 -33.05 5.05
C LYS A 812 -8.42 -31.68 4.99
N SER A 813 -8.19 -31.15 3.79
CA SER A 813 -7.62 -29.81 3.60
C SER A 813 -8.53 -28.72 4.18
N ILE A 814 -9.84 -28.81 3.97
CA ILE A 814 -10.83 -27.90 4.59
C ILE A 814 -10.74 -27.95 6.12
N LEU A 815 -10.70 -29.15 6.71
CA LEU A 815 -10.61 -29.28 8.17
C LEU A 815 -9.29 -28.74 8.72
N ASN A 816 -8.18 -28.98 8.01
CA ASN A 816 -6.88 -28.41 8.38
C ASN A 816 -6.91 -26.89 8.36
N TYR A 817 -7.48 -26.29 7.31
CA TYR A 817 -7.64 -24.85 7.18
C TYR A 817 -8.47 -24.26 8.34
N LEU A 818 -9.62 -24.86 8.66
CA LEU A 818 -10.48 -24.38 9.75
C LEU A 818 -9.82 -24.55 11.13
N ASN A 819 -9.16 -25.69 11.37
CA ASN A 819 -8.49 -25.96 12.64
C ASN A 819 -7.28 -25.02 12.84
N TYR A 820 -6.48 -24.82 11.79
CA TYR A 820 -5.29 -23.98 11.86
C TYR A 820 -5.63 -22.51 12.12
N ASN A 821 -6.75 -22.03 11.58
CA ASN A 821 -7.22 -20.65 11.73
C ASN A 821 -8.37 -20.53 12.75
N SER A 822 -8.51 -21.48 13.68
CA SER A 822 -9.60 -21.54 14.67
C SER A 822 -9.67 -20.31 15.59
N ASN A 823 -8.56 -19.61 15.80
CA ASN A 823 -8.51 -18.34 16.54
C ASN A 823 -9.29 -17.21 15.85
N HIS A 824 -9.30 -17.18 14.52
CA HIS A 824 -10.07 -16.25 13.69
C HIS A 824 -11.45 -16.80 13.32
N LEU A 825 -11.54 -18.12 13.15
CA LEU A 825 -12.71 -18.83 12.63
C LEU A 825 -13.44 -19.61 13.73
N SER A 826 -13.56 -19.04 14.93
CA SER A 826 -14.17 -19.69 16.10
C SER A 826 -15.64 -20.09 15.88
N MET A 827 -16.33 -19.46 14.93
CA MET A 827 -17.68 -19.83 14.51
C MET A 827 -17.80 -21.20 13.82
N PHE A 828 -16.67 -21.81 13.44
CA PHE A 828 -16.59 -23.16 12.91
C PHE A 828 -16.12 -24.19 13.95
N ALA A 829 -15.91 -23.78 15.20
CA ALA A 829 -15.44 -24.66 16.26
C ALA A 829 -16.43 -25.81 16.53
N ARG A 830 -15.89 -27.01 16.74
CA ARG A 830 -16.65 -28.21 17.09
C ARG A 830 -16.61 -28.46 18.61
N PRO A 831 -17.62 -29.14 19.18
CA PRO A 831 -17.53 -29.59 20.57
C PRO A 831 -16.26 -30.45 20.77
N GLY A 832 -15.40 -30.05 21.72
CA GLY A 832 -14.14 -30.75 22.04
C GLY A 832 -12.84 -30.14 21.51
N MET A 833 -12.89 -28.95 20.88
CA MET A 833 -11.71 -28.24 20.36
C MET A 833 -11.08 -27.20 21.31
N VAL A 834 -11.60 -27.04 22.54
CA VAL A 834 -11.12 -26.05 23.53
C VAL A 834 -10.30 -26.74 24.62
#